data_AF-Q5FNH9-F1
#
_entry.id   AF-Q5FNH9-F1
#
_cell.length_a   1.000
_cell.length_b   1.000
_cell.length_c   1.000
_cell.angle_alpha   90.00
_cell.angle_beta   90.00
_cell.angle_gamma   90.00
#
_symmetry.space_group_name_H-M   'P 1'
#
loop_
_entity.id
_entity.type
_entity.pdbx_description
1 polymer ?
#
loop_
_entity_poly.entity_id
_entity_poly.type
_entity_poly.pdbx_seq_one_letter_code
_entity_poly.pdbx_strand_id
1 'polypeptide(L)'
;MSDSFISPEEVLFADPRSIIAQAIESYRPAEEINVADYAAKHRILDNRGGGFVGRWSHDEAPYLVGPMEALTEQQYLTTAVVGPARSGKTTIGQNWLLQSVDVDPADFLVYAQTDDVIESYVKREIAPMIDAHPSMKEKLGTRPVDNSLKFKRFRSMWIEFLAAAYNNLINKSAPRIIMTEIDAYPANLGDAYALASIRRETFGQESMVLAESHPDAALGSDPSKWTNGIMKLYRDSDRRIWWWPCPHCNGFSSPNPTASVPMTLHWNADAPLDEIRDSAALLCPHCGTLIEDKWRRAMNRDGIWVGRGQDISQDGEVSGDLVASTTAGFWITGLMSPFIIGGMGSLAYDMVKAQRDFETTGDDKDLRAVTVKRWGLPYQPPRAAGSLDSQAIANRAEPGLRLGFVPEGVRFLTAAVDVQANRFEFMVRGWGVDGESWIIDYQKVTADPATSQKDWDDLLTSLEDARYPLADGSSRAMKILAVGYDSGGQDGVTLQAYGAWRRARKRRSAKRMGRFDGRDGWTILPLKGASTINAPALVVTYPDTQRKDRSAAARGEIPVGFFNPNRFKDDASTQLQVADIGAWRVHFPAGLLANEPPHPFFEQLVAEQRRPDGRWAKVTPSARNEALDLMVMTNVLAFLFGIARMPWSSPPVWAAPWDENSNVVSSTEILVENLSKVTQAVSSWSSEKRAEAPKPVETARQSRQERLRRLVKRLPG
;
A
#
# COMPACT_ATOMS: atom_id res chain seq x y z
N MET A 1 -27.82 -33.89 68.50
CA MET A 1 -26.71 -33.11 69.08
C MET A 1 -25.68 -34.10 69.57
N SER A 2 -24.62 -34.32 68.79
CA SER A 2 -23.40 -34.99 69.22
C SER A 2 -22.27 -34.30 68.49
N ASP A 3 -21.83 -33.18 69.05
CA ASP A 3 -20.62 -32.48 68.60
C ASP A 3 -19.43 -33.39 68.86
N SER A 4 -18.86 -33.92 67.78
CA SER A 4 -17.56 -34.58 67.82
C SER A 4 -16.48 -33.49 67.94
N PHE A 5 -16.14 -33.15 69.18
CA PHE A 5 -14.93 -32.37 69.46
C PHE A 5 -13.72 -33.23 69.10
N ILE A 6 -13.07 -32.91 67.99
CA ILE A 6 -11.73 -33.41 67.65
C ILE A 6 -10.79 -32.96 68.76
N SER A 7 -10.07 -33.89 69.36
CA SER A 7 -9.08 -33.57 70.40
C SER A 7 -7.98 -32.67 69.81
N PRO A 8 -7.46 -31.65 70.52
CA PRO A 8 -6.31 -30.87 70.06
C PRO A 8 -5.08 -31.74 69.73
N GLU A 9 -5.02 -32.96 70.27
CA GLU A 9 -3.97 -33.95 69.99
C GLU A 9 -4.16 -34.68 68.65
N GLU A 10 -5.36 -34.63 68.06
CA GLU A 10 -5.67 -35.19 66.73
C GLU A 10 -5.44 -34.16 65.60
N VAL A 11 -5.15 -32.90 65.95
CA VAL A 11 -4.78 -31.86 64.99
C VAL A 11 -3.27 -31.93 64.76
N LEU A 12 -2.87 -32.55 63.65
CA LEU A 12 -1.49 -32.52 63.17
C LEU A 12 -1.13 -31.08 62.77
N PHE A 13 -0.56 -30.31 63.70
CA PHE A 13 0.03 -29.01 63.39
C PHE A 13 1.21 -29.22 62.44
N ALA A 14 1.31 -28.39 61.40
CA ALA A 14 2.45 -28.41 60.50
C ALA A 14 3.75 -28.10 61.29
N ASP A 15 4.81 -28.85 61.00
CA ASP A 15 6.10 -28.69 61.66
C ASP A 15 6.64 -27.26 61.46
N PRO A 16 6.88 -26.48 62.54
CA PRO A 16 7.38 -25.12 62.44
C PRO A 16 8.68 -25.01 61.64
N ARG A 17 9.56 -26.03 61.68
CA ARG A 17 10.80 -26.03 60.90
C ARG A 17 10.52 -26.14 59.41
N SER A 18 9.58 -27.00 59.02
CA SER A 18 9.12 -27.12 57.64
C SER A 18 8.47 -25.84 57.12
N ILE A 19 7.67 -25.15 57.94
CA ILE A 19 7.08 -23.84 57.57
C ILE A 19 8.18 -22.79 57.39
N ILE A 20 9.13 -22.70 58.33
CA ILE A 20 10.24 -21.74 58.27
C ILE A 20 11.14 -22.04 57.07
N ALA A 21 11.45 -23.31 56.79
CA ALA A 21 12.24 -23.70 55.63
C ALA A 21 11.55 -23.31 54.30
N GLN A 22 10.24 -23.56 54.17
CA GLN A 22 9.46 -23.13 53.01
C GLN A 22 9.40 -21.61 52.88
N ALA A 23 9.28 -20.88 54.01
CA ALA A 23 9.32 -19.43 54.03
C ALA A 23 10.71 -18.90 53.62
N ILE A 24 11.80 -19.51 54.07
CA ILE A 24 13.17 -19.12 53.70
C ILE A 24 13.44 -19.38 52.21
N GLU A 25 12.95 -20.48 51.64
CA GLU A 25 13.08 -20.75 50.19
C GLU A 25 12.43 -19.64 49.35
N SER A 26 11.38 -19.00 49.85
CA SER A 26 10.75 -17.85 49.16
C SER A 26 11.60 -16.58 49.11
N TYR A 27 12.67 -16.49 49.92
CA TYR A 27 13.68 -15.42 49.87
C TYR A 27 14.85 -15.75 48.96
N ARG A 28 14.90 -16.95 48.37
CA ARG A 28 15.92 -17.28 47.38
C ARG A 28 15.68 -16.41 46.14
N PRO A 29 16.71 -15.69 45.62
CA PRO A 29 16.57 -14.95 44.38
C PRO A 29 16.11 -15.90 43.28
N ALA A 30 15.08 -15.49 42.54
CA ALA A 30 14.64 -16.21 41.35
C ALA A 30 15.79 -16.31 40.34
N GLU A 31 15.83 -17.40 39.57
CA GLU A 31 16.76 -17.51 38.45
C GLU A 31 16.42 -16.41 37.43
N GLU A 32 17.37 -15.53 37.13
CA GLU A 32 17.24 -14.56 36.04
C GLU A 32 17.44 -15.28 34.71
N ILE A 33 16.33 -15.73 34.12
CA ILE A 33 16.32 -16.47 32.85
C ILE A 33 15.20 -15.96 31.95
N ASN A 34 15.54 -15.66 30.69
CA ASN A 34 14.56 -15.25 29.69
C ASN A 34 13.64 -16.42 29.29
N VAL A 35 12.51 -16.10 28.64
CA VAL A 35 11.50 -17.11 28.26
C VAL A 35 12.07 -18.16 27.30
N ALA A 36 12.93 -17.78 26.36
CA ALA A 36 13.49 -18.68 25.35
C ALA A 36 14.42 -19.72 25.98
N ASP A 37 15.37 -19.28 26.81
CA ASP A 37 16.30 -20.15 27.52
C ASP A 37 15.57 -21.06 28.50
N TYR A 38 14.58 -20.51 29.20
CA TYR A 38 13.75 -21.31 30.11
C TYR A 38 13.01 -22.41 29.34
N ALA A 39 12.39 -22.09 28.20
CA ALA A 39 11.68 -23.07 27.37
C ALA A 39 12.64 -24.17 26.89
N ALA A 40 13.81 -23.82 26.36
CA ALA A 40 14.80 -24.81 25.94
C ALA A 40 15.30 -25.70 27.10
N LYS A 41 15.32 -25.18 28.32
CA LYS A 41 15.71 -25.94 29.53
C LYS A 41 14.61 -26.87 30.05
N HIS A 42 13.37 -26.41 30.09
CA HIS A 42 12.32 -27.02 30.92
C HIS A 42 11.06 -27.43 30.17
N ARG A 43 10.79 -26.89 28.97
CA ARG A 43 9.53 -27.16 28.27
C ARG A 43 9.51 -28.59 27.71
N ILE A 44 8.49 -29.35 28.10
CA ILE A 44 8.12 -30.63 27.51
C ILE A 44 6.85 -30.44 26.68
N LEU A 45 6.87 -30.98 25.47
CA LEU A 45 5.71 -31.11 24.61
C LEU A 45 5.10 -32.50 24.83
N ASP A 46 3.83 -32.53 25.23
CA ASP A 46 3.01 -33.74 25.37
C ASP A 46 1.81 -33.63 24.40
N ASN A 47 2.09 -33.69 23.10
CA ASN A 47 1.07 -33.56 22.05
C ASN A 47 0.24 -34.83 21.94
N ARG A 48 -0.71 -34.99 22.88
CA ARG A 48 -1.65 -36.12 22.94
C ARG A 48 -2.44 -36.21 21.62
N GLY A 49 -2.24 -37.29 20.87
CA GLY A 49 -2.86 -37.48 19.55
C GLY A 49 -1.90 -37.73 18.38
N GLY A 50 -0.63 -38.08 18.66
CA GLY A 50 0.34 -38.50 17.64
C GLY A 50 1.31 -37.41 17.17
N GLY A 51 1.33 -36.25 17.84
CA GLY A 51 2.35 -35.22 17.63
C GLY A 51 3.66 -35.56 18.35
N PHE A 52 4.69 -34.73 18.14
CA PHE A 52 5.98 -34.89 18.82
C PHE A 52 5.80 -34.82 20.35
N VAL A 53 6.38 -35.80 21.05
CA VAL A 53 6.47 -35.85 22.51
C VAL A 53 7.94 -35.82 22.88
N GLY A 54 8.34 -34.82 23.67
CA GLY A 54 9.73 -34.63 24.04
C GLY A 54 10.02 -33.20 24.45
N ARG A 55 11.31 -32.91 24.66
CA ARG A 55 11.77 -31.58 25.06
C ARG A 55 11.66 -30.59 23.91
N TRP A 56 11.23 -29.37 24.23
CA TRP A 56 11.24 -28.23 23.31
C TRP A 56 12.66 -27.99 22.80
N SER A 57 12.79 -27.74 21.49
CA SER A 57 14.04 -27.34 20.87
C SER A 57 13.82 -26.13 19.99
N HIS A 58 14.70 -25.14 20.14
CA HIS A 58 14.74 -23.99 19.25
C HIS A 58 15.15 -24.37 17.83
N ASP A 59 15.85 -25.50 17.63
CA ASP A 59 16.27 -25.98 16.30
C ASP A 59 15.10 -26.27 15.35
N GLU A 60 13.89 -26.51 15.89
CA GLU A 60 12.70 -26.70 15.08
C GLU A 60 12.22 -25.36 14.50
N ALA A 61 12.09 -24.33 15.33
CA ALA A 61 11.62 -23.00 14.92
C ALA A 61 12.43 -21.86 15.58
N PRO A 62 13.68 -21.62 15.12
CA PRO A 62 14.61 -20.67 15.75
C PRO A 62 14.11 -19.22 15.77
N TYR A 63 13.29 -18.85 14.78
CA TYR A 63 12.68 -17.52 14.70
C TYR A 63 11.77 -17.19 15.90
N LEU A 64 11.34 -18.18 16.70
CA LEU A 64 10.54 -17.95 17.91
C LEU A 64 11.37 -17.41 19.09
N VAL A 65 12.71 -17.52 19.05
CA VAL A 65 13.62 -17.11 20.14
C VAL A 65 13.52 -15.61 20.41
N GLY A 66 13.75 -14.77 19.40
CA GLY A 66 13.70 -13.30 19.56
C GLY A 66 12.40 -12.77 20.19
N PRO A 67 11.20 -13.19 19.72
CA PRO A 67 9.94 -12.86 20.38
C PRO A 67 9.86 -13.31 21.84
N MET A 68 10.42 -14.46 22.20
CA MET A 68 10.43 -14.95 23.58
C MET A 68 11.40 -14.16 24.47
N GLU A 69 12.58 -13.81 23.96
CA GLU A 69 13.55 -12.97 24.69
C GLU A 69 12.97 -11.59 25.02
N ALA A 70 12.29 -10.97 24.04
CA ALA A 70 11.67 -9.65 24.19
C ALA A 70 10.63 -9.56 25.31
N LEU A 71 10.02 -10.69 25.73
CA LEU A 71 9.03 -10.71 26.82
C LEU A 71 9.61 -10.48 28.21
N THR A 72 10.92 -10.60 28.35
CA THR A 72 11.66 -10.39 29.60
C THR A 72 12.62 -9.20 29.55
N GLU A 73 12.67 -8.49 28.41
CA GLU A 73 13.47 -7.29 28.24
C GLU A 73 12.70 -6.04 28.73
N GLN A 74 13.23 -5.37 29.75
CA GLN A 74 12.57 -4.21 30.40
C GLN A 74 12.38 -2.98 29.49
N GLN A 75 13.05 -2.93 28.34
CA GLN A 75 12.88 -1.84 27.38
C GLN A 75 11.56 -1.94 26.60
N TYR A 76 10.95 -3.12 26.56
CA TYR A 76 9.71 -3.37 25.84
C TYR A 76 8.54 -3.44 26.80
N LEU A 77 7.44 -2.81 26.39
CA LEU A 77 6.13 -2.98 26.99
C LEU A 77 5.26 -3.89 26.13
N THR A 78 5.51 -3.98 24.83
CA THR A 78 4.68 -4.80 23.94
C THR A 78 5.55 -5.62 23.00
N THR A 79 5.24 -6.90 22.89
CA THR A 79 5.77 -7.80 21.86
C THR A 79 4.66 -8.13 20.87
N ALA A 80 4.82 -7.73 19.61
CA ALA A 80 3.87 -7.94 18.54
C ALA A 80 4.40 -8.98 17.53
N VAL A 81 3.66 -10.08 17.33
CA VAL A 81 4.08 -11.17 16.45
C VAL A 81 3.07 -11.36 15.33
N VAL A 82 3.46 -11.00 14.10
CA VAL A 82 2.70 -11.23 12.88
C VAL A 82 3.09 -12.59 12.31
N GLY A 83 2.13 -13.40 11.88
CA GLY A 83 2.48 -14.49 10.98
C GLY A 83 1.35 -15.46 10.65
N PRO A 84 1.67 -16.51 9.87
CA PRO A 84 0.69 -17.48 9.36
C PRO A 84 0.23 -18.45 10.45
N ALA A 85 -0.77 -19.26 10.12
CA ALA A 85 -1.24 -20.34 10.95
C ALA A 85 -0.14 -21.40 11.02
N ARG A 86 -0.06 -22.12 12.14
CA ARG A 86 0.91 -23.20 12.33
C ARG A 86 2.36 -22.74 12.11
N SER A 87 2.75 -21.58 12.64
CA SER A 87 4.16 -21.15 12.73
C SER A 87 4.72 -21.20 14.15
N GLY A 88 3.91 -21.62 15.13
CA GLY A 88 4.33 -21.69 16.53
C GLY A 88 4.09 -20.41 17.35
N LYS A 89 3.46 -19.36 16.79
CA LYS A 89 3.22 -18.09 17.51
C LYS A 89 2.59 -18.28 18.90
N THR A 90 1.55 -19.10 19.00
CA THR A 90 0.85 -19.39 20.26
C THR A 90 1.77 -20.00 21.33
N THR A 91 2.81 -20.74 20.93
CA THR A 91 3.75 -21.37 21.87
C THR A 91 4.62 -20.34 22.60
N ILE A 92 4.82 -19.15 22.03
CA ILE A 92 5.52 -18.02 22.68
C ILE A 92 4.80 -17.67 23.99
N GLY A 93 3.48 -17.46 23.92
CA GLY A 93 2.66 -17.16 25.10
C GLY A 93 2.59 -18.32 26.09
N GLN A 94 2.50 -19.56 25.61
CA GLN A 94 2.52 -20.74 26.48
C GLN A 94 3.84 -20.88 27.24
N ASN A 95 4.97 -20.66 26.58
CA ASN A 95 6.29 -20.71 27.20
C ASN A 95 6.46 -19.58 28.21
N TRP A 96 5.90 -18.40 27.93
CA TRP A 96 5.89 -17.29 28.88
C TRP A 96 5.06 -17.61 30.13
N LEU A 97 3.87 -18.21 29.97
CA LEU A 97 3.07 -18.67 31.13
C LEU A 97 3.84 -19.70 31.96
N LEU A 98 4.50 -20.66 31.32
CA LEU A 98 5.28 -21.69 32.01
C LEU A 98 6.44 -21.07 32.81
N GLN A 99 7.25 -20.21 32.18
CA GLN A 99 8.36 -19.52 32.83
C GLN A 99 7.87 -18.63 33.98
N SER A 100 6.77 -17.90 33.77
CA SER A 100 6.20 -17.01 34.78
C SER A 100 5.74 -17.77 36.02
N VAL A 101 5.05 -18.91 35.84
CA VAL A 101 4.62 -19.73 36.98
C VAL A 101 5.81 -20.28 37.77
N ASP A 102 6.93 -20.55 37.10
CA ASP A 102 8.06 -21.17 37.77
C ASP A 102 8.99 -20.16 38.45
N VAL A 103 9.52 -19.19 37.70
CA VAL A 103 10.63 -18.35 38.14
C VAL A 103 10.27 -16.87 38.29
N ASP A 104 9.23 -16.38 37.63
CA ASP A 104 8.91 -14.95 37.61
C ASP A 104 7.38 -14.74 37.73
N PRO A 105 6.78 -14.96 38.92
CA PRO A 105 5.33 -14.96 39.08
C PRO A 105 4.72 -13.56 38.99
N ALA A 106 3.80 -13.37 38.04
CA ALA A 106 2.97 -12.19 37.92
C ALA A 106 1.61 -12.54 37.30
N ASP A 107 0.56 -11.82 37.67
CA ASP A 107 -0.80 -12.14 37.21
C ASP A 107 -0.98 -11.96 35.70
N PHE A 108 -1.79 -12.83 35.08
CA PHE A 108 -2.06 -12.84 33.63
C PHE A 108 -3.52 -12.66 33.28
N LEU A 109 -3.75 -11.91 32.20
CA LEU A 109 -4.98 -11.94 31.40
C LEU A 109 -4.68 -12.55 30.04
N VAL A 110 -5.41 -13.61 29.68
CA VAL A 110 -5.31 -14.26 28.37
C VAL A 110 -6.61 -14.05 27.61
N TYR A 111 -6.56 -13.27 26.54
CA TYR A 111 -7.69 -12.97 25.68
C TYR A 111 -7.65 -13.81 24.41
N ALA A 112 -8.81 -14.38 24.05
CA ALA A 112 -9.06 -15.01 22.75
C ALA A 112 -10.42 -14.56 22.19
N GLN A 113 -10.71 -14.89 20.93
CA GLN A 113 -11.87 -14.38 20.19
C GLN A 113 -13.22 -14.71 20.83
N THR A 114 -13.39 -15.93 21.36
CA THR A 114 -14.68 -16.41 21.92
C THR A 114 -14.47 -17.33 23.11
N ASP A 115 -15.53 -17.52 23.90
CA ASP A 115 -15.50 -18.42 25.06
C ASP A 115 -15.26 -19.88 24.67
N ASP A 116 -15.80 -20.34 23.54
CA ASP A 116 -15.59 -21.70 23.04
C ASP A 116 -14.11 -21.95 22.70
N VAL A 117 -13.43 -20.94 22.17
CA VAL A 117 -12.00 -21.02 21.86
C VAL A 117 -11.18 -21.05 23.14
N ILE A 118 -11.53 -20.24 24.14
CA ILE A 118 -10.91 -20.30 25.47
C ILE A 118 -11.07 -21.69 26.09
N GLU A 119 -12.28 -22.24 26.09
CA GLU A 119 -12.54 -23.56 26.65
C GLU A 119 -11.72 -24.64 25.94
N SER A 120 -11.68 -24.61 24.60
CA SER A 120 -10.88 -25.53 23.79
C SER A 120 -9.39 -25.40 24.10
N TYR A 121 -8.88 -24.16 24.12
CA TYR A 121 -7.47 -23.86 24.40
C TYR A 121 -7.05 -24.34 25.79
N VAL A 122 -7.86 -24.07 26.81
CA VAL A 122 -7.54 -24.49 28.19
C VAL A 122 -7.57 -26.01 28.32
N LYS A 123 -8.57 -26.69 27.74
CA LYS A 123 -8.69 -28.14 27.82
C LYS A 123 -7.62 -28.89 27.03
N ARG A 124 -7.28 -28.40 25.84
CA ARG A 124 -6.42 -29.12 24.88
C ARG A 124 -4.96 -28.73 24.95
N GLU A 125 -4.63 -27.53 25.41
CA GLU A 125 -3.26 -27.01 25.43
C GLU A 125 -2.78 -26.76 26.87
N ILE A 126 -3.49 -25.92 27.63
CA ILE A 126 -3.02 -25.48 28.96
C ILE A 126 -3.08 -26.61 30.00
N ALA A 127 -4.17 -27.38 30.06
CA ALA A 127 -4.29 -28.47 31.04
C ALA A 127 -3.23 -29.57 30.79
N PRO A 128 -3.02 -30.07 29.55
CA PRO A 128 -1.90 -30.97 29.27
C PRO A 128 -0.53 -30.36 29.57
N MET A 129 -0.33 -29.06 29.30
CA MET A 129 0.90 -28.37 29.66
C MET A 129 1.13 -28.39 31.18
N ILE A 130 0.11 -28.07 31.99
CA ILE A 130 0.23 -28.16 33.46
C ILE A 130 0.54 -29.59 33.90
N ASP A 131 -0.11 -30.59 33.32
CA ASP A 131 0.12 -32.00 33.67
C ASP A 131 1.53 -32.48 33.33
N ALA A 132 2.11 -31.99 32.23
CA ALA A 132 3.44 -32.36 31.77
C ALA A 132 4.57 -31.69 32.57
N HIS A 133 4.28 -30.65 33.36
CA HIS A 133 5.29 -29.87 34.08
C HIS A 133 5.04 -29.92 35.60
N PRO A 134 5.83 -30.70 36.35
CA PRO A 134 5.72 -30.79 37.81
C PRO A 134 5.72 -29.43 38.50
N SER A 135 6.58 -28.49 38.05
CA SER A 135 6.66 -27.16 38.66
C SER A 135 5.38 -26.35 38.55
N MET A 136 4.61 -26.48 37.46
CA MET A 136 3.27 -25.88 37.38
C MET A 136 2.26 -26.62 38.26
N LYS A 137 2.26 -27.95 38.19
CA LYS A 137 1.29 -28.81 38.88
C LYS A 137 1.35 -28.67 40.39
N GLU A 138 2.56 -28.62 40.96
CA GLU A 138 2.79 -28.44 42.41
C GLU A 138 2.43 -27.04 42.92
N LYS A 139 2.37 -26.06 42.02
CA LYS A 139 2.01 -24.67 42.34
C LYS A 139 0.53 -24.38 42.15
N LEU A 140 -0.21 -25.24 41.42
CA LEU A 140 -1.63 -25.05 41.12
C LEU A 140 -2.50 -25.31 42.36
N GLY A 141 -3.45 -24.40 42.62
CA GLY A 141 -4.44 -24.55 43.67
C GLY A 141 -5.38 -25.74 43.45
N THR A 142 -5.69 -26.46 44.53
CA THR A 142 -6.47 -27.70 44.48
C THR A 142 -7.98 -27.49 44.64
N ARG A 143 -8.41 -26.30 45.11
CA ARG A 143 -9.85 -26.00 45.28
C ARG A 143 -10.50 -25.75 43.92
N PRO A 144 -11.77 -26.14 43.70
CA PRO A 144 -12.46 -25.87 42.44
C PRO A 144 -12.52 -24.39 42.03
N VAL A 145 -12.59 -23.49 43.02
CA VAL A 145 -12.52 -22.02 42.83
C VAL A 145 -11.15 -21.55 42.32
N ASP A 146 -10.08 -22.25 42.71
CA ASP A 146 -8.70 -21.94 42.32
C ASP A 146 -8.35 -22.55 40.96
N ASN A 147 -9.07 -23.58 40.51
CA ASN A 147 -8.78 -24.29 39.27
C ASN A 147 -10.07 -24.57 38.49
N SER A 148 -10.45 -23.63 37.63
CA SER A 148 -11.60 -23.71 36.72
C SER A 148 -11.17 -23.52 35.26
N LEU A 149 -12.10 -23.62 34.30
CA LEU A 149 -11.76 -23.41 32.89
C LEU A 149 -11.27 -22.00 32.59
N LYS A 150 -11.86 -20.98 33.23
CA LYS A 150 -11.51 -19.58 32.97
C LYS A 150 -10.52 -18.99 33.97
N PHE A 151 -10.12 -19.75 34.98
CA PHE A 151 -9.27 -19.25 36.06
C PHE A 151 -8.36 -20.33 36.64
N LYS A 152 -7.06 -20.03 36.73
CA LYS A 152 -6.05 -20.88 37.37
C LYS A 152 -5.29 -20.05 38.39
N ARG A 153 -5.36 -20.42 39.67
CA ARG A 153 -4.58 -19.84 40.76
C ARG A 153 -3.36 -20.71 41.02
N PHE A 154 -2.19 -20.13 40.91
CA PHE A 154 -0.93 -20.70 41.40
C PHE A 154 -0.58 -20.06 42.76
N ARG A 155 0.47 -20.55 43.43
CA ARG A 155 0.86 -20.06 44.77
C ARG A 155 0.96 -18.54 44.88
N SER A 156 1.63 -17.89 43.93
CA SER A 156 1.95 -16.45 43.99
C SER A 156 1.33 -15.62 42.86
N MET A 157 0.53 -16.23 41.98
CA MET A 157 -0.06 -15.56 40.82
C MET A 157 -1.34 -16.24 40.37
N TRP A 158 -2.13 -15.60 39.52
CA TRP A 158 -3.24 -16.22 38.81
C TRP A 158 -3.23 -15.93 37.32
N ILE A 159 -3.95 -16.76 36.57
CA ILE A 159 -4.19 -16.61 35.15
C ILE A 159 -5.71 -16.64 34.94
N GLU A 160 -6.25 -15.60 34.32
CA GLU A 160 -7.65 -15.54 33.90
C GLU A 160 -7.74 -15.61 32.37
N PHE A 161 -8.59 -16.50 31.87
CA PHE A 161 -8.81 -16.74 30.44
C PHE A 161 -10.16 -16.18 30.04
N LEU A 162 -10.17 -15.22 29.12
CA LEU A 162 -11.30 -14.37 28.83
C LEU A 162 -11.58 -14.29 27.33
N ALA A 163 -12.85 -14.36 26.94
CA ALA A 163 -13.23 -13.93 25.60
C ALA A 163 -13.03 -12.42 25.46
N ALA A 164 -12.61 -11.98 24.27
CA ALA A 164 -12.51 -10.58 23.89
C ALA A 164 -13.90 -9.96 23.78
N ALA A 165 -14.42 -9.49 24.90
CA ALA A 165 -15.65 -8.73 25.01
C ALA A 165 -15.35 -7.40 25.69
N TYR A 166 -16.10 -6.34 25.35
CA TYR A 166 -15.86 -4.98 25.85
C TYR A 166 -15.70 -4.96 27.39
N ASN A 167 -16.66 -5.56 28.12
CA ASN A 167 -16.62 -5.64 29.58
C ASN A 167 -15.39 -6.39 30.11
N ASN A 168 -14.90 -7.41 29.42
CA ASN A 168 -13.73 -8.16 29.86
C ASN A 168 -12.43 -7.38 29.65
N LEU A 169 -12.37 -6.55 28.59
CA LEU A 169 -11.21 -5.71 28.28
C LEU A 169 -11.08 -4.49 29.20
N ILE A 170 -12.20 -3.94 29.70
CA ILE A 170 -12.17 -2.70 30.51
C ILE A 170 -12.12 -2.92 32.03
N ASN A 171 -12.56 -4.07 32.54
CA ASN A 171 -12.79 -4.26 33.98
C ASN A 171 -11.68 -5.02 34.72
N LYS A 172 -10.72 -5.61 34.01
CA LYS A 172 -9.69 -6.47 34.59
C LYS A 172 -8.32 -5.85 34.38
N SER A 173 -7.45 -5.93 35.38
CA SER A 173 -6.08 -5.37 35.35
C SER A 173 -5.10 -6.45 35.77
N ALA A 174 -3.98 -6.54 35.04
CA ALA A 174 -2.87 -7.45 35.33
C ALA A 174 -1.59 -6.89 34.68
N PRO A 175 -0.40 -7.18 35.23
CA PRO A 175 0.86 -6.75 34.63
C PRO A 175 1.13 -7.44 33.29
N ARG A 176 0.66 -8.69 33.11
CA ARG A 176 0.93 -9.47 31.90
C ARG A 176 -0.36 -9.79 31.15
N ILE A 177 -0.34 -9.52 29.85
CA ILE A 177 -1.50 -9.71 28.98
C ILE A 177 -1.06 -10.49 27.74
N ILE A 178 -1.81 -11.54 27.40
CA ILE A 178 -1.67 -12.27 26.13
C ILE A 178 -2.94 -12.01 25.32
N MET A 179 -2.79 -11.49 24.11
CA MET A 179 -3.86 -11.28 23.14
C MET A 179 -3.61 -12.18 21.94
N THR A 180 -4.21 -13.38 21.95
CA THR A 180 -4.07 -14.35 20.85
C THR A 180 -5.09 -14.07 19.76
N GLU A 181 -4.68 -14.16 18.49
CA GLU A 181 -5.50 -13.90 17.30
C GLU A 181 -6.26 -12.56 17.35
N ILE A 182 -5.56 -11.47 17.68
CA ILE A 182 -6.17 -10.14 17.91
C ILE A 182 -6.99 -9.63 16.71
N ASP A 183 -6.64 -9.99 15.47
CA ASP A 183 -7.39 -9.57 14.28
C ASP A 183 -8.72 -10.34 14.12
N ALA A 184 -8.89 -11.47 14.82
CA ALA A 184 -10.12 -12.25 14.84
C ALA A 184 -11.13 -11.77 15.89
N TYR A 185 -10.81 -10.72 16.66
CA TYR A 185 -11.71 -10.19 17.67
C TYR A 185 -12.92 -9.48 17.04
N PRO A 186 -14.05 -9.38 17.77
CA PRO A 186 -15.23 -8.71 17.27
C PRO A 186 -14.94 -7.26 16.83
N ALA A 187 -15.21 -6.96 15.56
CA ALA A 187 -14.89 -5.66 14.96
C ALA A 187 -15.56 -4.46 15.66
N ASN A 188 -16.67 -4.68 16.37
CA ASN A 188 -17.39 -3.66 17.13
C ASN A 188 -16.64 -3.20 18.39
N LEU A 189 -15.56 -3.88 18.80
CA LEU A 189 -14.70 -3.44 19.92
C LEU A 189 -13.81 -2.25 19.55
N GLY A 190 -13.61 -2.00 18.24
CA GLY A 190 -12.61 -1.04 17.78
C GLY A 190 -11.19 -1.53 18.06
N ASP A 191 -10.38 -0.70 18.71
CA ASP A 191 -9.00 -1.02 19.06
C ASP A 191 -8.93 -1.81 20.38
N ALA A 192 -9.02 -3.14 20.28
CA ALA A 192 -8.97 -4.02 21.44
C ALA A 192 -7.65 -3.92 22.21
N TYR A 193 -6.52 -3.68 21.52
CA TYR A 193 -5.22 -3.50 22.16
C TYR A 193 -5.23 -2.24 23.04
N ALA A 194 -5.75 -1.12 22.53
CA ALA A 194 -5.85 0.10 23.32
C ALA A 194 -6.70 -0.09 24.58
N LEU A 195 -7.82 -0.82 24.47
CA LEU A 195 -8.66 -1.14 25.63
C LEU A 195 -7.91 -1.96 26.69
N ALA A 196 -7.22 -3.03 26.27
CA ALA A 196 -6.47 -3.90 27.17
C ALA A 196 -5.20 -3.22 27.73
N SER A 197 -4.46 -2.46 26.92
CA SER A 197 -3.18 -1.85 27.30
C SER A 197 -3.33 -0.79 28.40
N ILE A 198 -4.48 -0.12 28.52
CA ILE A 198 -4.68 0.83 29.63
C ILE A 198 -4.73 0.07 30.97
N ARG A 199 -5.17 -1.19 30.97
CA ARG A 199 -5.39 -1.96 32.20
C ARG A 199 -4.11 -2.38 32.92
N ARG A 200 -2.97 -2.26 32.25
CA ARG A 200 -1.66 -2.56 32.82
C ARG A 200 -0.88 -1.32 33.24
N GLU A 201 -1.36 -0.11 32.98
CA GLU A 201 -0.62 1.14 33.22
C GLU A 201 -0.17 1.29 34.67
N THR A 202 -0.95 0.79 35.62
CA THR A 202 -0.62 0.82 37.05
C THR A 202 0.64 0.03 37.41
N PHE A 203 1.09 -0.89 36.55
CA PHE A 203 2.28 -1.72 36.76
C PHE A 203 3.52 -1.16 36.06
N GLY A 204 3.40 -0.06 35.30
CA GLY A 204 4.54 0.63 34.69
C GLY A 204 5.43 -0.27 33.82
N GLN A 205 6.75 -0.19 34.03
CA GLN A 205 7.76 -0.91 33.26
C GLN A 205 7.84 -2.41 33.54
N GLU A 206 7.15 -2.90 34.58
CA GLU A 206 7.05 -4.33 34.88
C GLU A 206 5.93 -5.01 34.05
N SER A 207 5.18 -4.21 33.27
CA SER A 207 4.09 -4.71 32.45
C SER A 207 4.52 -5.14 31.05
N MET A 208 3.82 -6.13 30.49
CA MET A 208 4.09 -6.65 29.15
C MET A 208 2.79 -7.11 28.48
N VAL A 209 2.64 -6.82 27.18
CA VAL A 209 1.60 -7.38 26.32
C VAL A 209 2.27 -8.20 25.24
N LEU A 210 1.91 -9.47 25.15
CA LEU A 210 2.13 -10.28 23.95
C LEU A 210 0.87 -10.21 23.09
N ALA A 211 0.99 -9.64 21.90
CA ALA A 211 -0.08 -9.69 20.89
C ALA A 211 0.41 -10.49 19.69
N GLU A 212 -0.40 -11.43 19.22
CA GLU A 212 -0.07 -12.22 18.04
C GLU A 212 -1.31 -12.49 17.18
N SER A 213 -1.14 -12.47 15.86
CA SER A 213 -2.23 -12.78 14.91
C SER A 213 -1.70 -12.97 13.50
N HIS A 214 -2.55 -13.51 12.65
CA HIS A 214 -2.48 -13.28 11.21
C HIS A 214 -2.84 -11.83 10.87
N PRO A 215 -2.33 -11.25 9.77
CA PRO A 215 -2.61 -9.87 9.38
C PRO A 215 -3.96 -9.70 8.67
N ASP A 216 -5.05 -10.22 9.24
CA ASP A 216 -6.41 -10.22 8.64
C ASP A 216 -7.01 -8.82 8.48
N ALA A 217 -6.66 -7.89 9.37
CA ALA A 217 -7.20 -6.53 9.41
C ALA A 217 -6.39 -5.51 8.58
N ALA A 218 -5.26 -5.91 8.00
CA ALA A 218 -4.37 -5.05 7.25
C ALA A 218 -4.64 -5.10 5.74
N LEU A 219 -4.45 -3.97 5.06
CA LEU A 219 -4.61 -3.85 3.61
C LEU A 219 -3.26 -3.60 2.93
N GLY A 220 -2.82 -4.58 2.15
CA GLY A 220 -1.60 -4.50 1.35
C GLY A 220 -0.31 -4.30 2.14
N SER A 221 0.79 -4.16 1.41
CA SER A 221 2.15 -4.13 1.99
C SER A 221 2.64 -2.75 2.42
N ASP A 222 1.82 -1.70 2.23
CA ASP A 222 2.15 -0.32 2.59
C ASP A 222 1.94 -0.10 4.10
N PRO A 223 3.01 0.16 4.88
CA PRO A 223 2.89 0.36 6.32
C PRO A 223 1.97 1.52 6.72
N SER A 224 1.78 2.53 5.88
CA SER A 224 0.88 3.66 6.17
C SER A 224 -0.59 3.22 6.31
N LYS A 225 -0.94 2.08 5.71
CA LYS A 225 -2.30 1.52 5.71
C LYS A 225 -2.55 0.53 6.85
N TRP A 226 -1.53 0.17 7.61
CA TRP A 226 -1.66 -0.75 8.74
C TRP A 226 -2.21 -0.01 9.97
N THR A 227 -3.50 0.31 9.93
CA THR A 227 -4.16 1.17 10.93
C THR A 227 -4.92 0.40 12.00
N ASN A 228 -5.02 -0.94 11.87
CA ASN A 228 -5.72 -1.81 12.81
C ASN A 228 -4.99 -3.14 13.02
N GLY A 229 -5.40 -3.87 14.07
CA GLY A 229 -4.94 -5.22 14.36
C GLY A 229 -3.44 -5.33 14.66
N ILE A 230 -2.88 -6.52 14.46
CA ILE A 230 -1.49 -6.86 14.73
C ILE A 230 -0.53 -6.04 13.88
N MET A 231 -0.90 -5.71 12.64
CA MET A 231 -0.05 -4.93 11.74
C MET A 231 0.08 -3.48 12.18
N LYS A 232 -0.91 -2.92 12.90
CA LYS A 232 -0.77 -1.61 13.55
C LYS A 232 0.33 -1.64 14.61
N LEU A 233 0.31 -2.66 15.47
CA LEU A 233 1.33 -2.84 16.50
C LEU A 233 2.71 -3.07 15.88
N TYR A 234 2.77 -3.89 14.83
CA TYR A 234 4.00 -4.09 14.08
C TYR A 234 4.49 -2.79 13.42
N ARG A 235 3.64 -1.99 12.78
CA ARG A 235 4.02 -0.70 12.19
C ARG A 235 4.73 0.23 13.20
N ASP A 236 4.19 0.29 14.41
CA ASP A 236 4.64 1.19 15.48
C ASP A 236 5.85 0.63 16.27
N SER A 237 6.26 -0.61 15.96
CA SER A 237 7.39 -1.31 16.59
C SER A 237 8.75 -1.02 15.94
N ASP A 238 9.77 -1.73 16.41
CA ASP A 238 11.09 -1.85 15.79
C ASP A 238 11.14 -2.73 14.50
N ARG A 239 10.02 -3.37 14.09
CA ARG A 239 9.80 -4.04 12.78
C ARG A 239 10.89 -5.02 12.34
N ARG A 240 11.11 -6.06 13.12
CA ARG A 240 12.08 -7.11 12.82
C ARG A 240 11.55 -8.10 11.79
N ILE A 241 12.37 -8.38 10.78
CA ILE A 241 12.17 -9.43 9.78
C ILE A 241 13.31 -10.46 9.83
N TRP A 242 13.00 -11.70 9.47
CA TRP A 242 13.97 -12.81 9.54
C TRP A 242 14.76 -12.93 8.24
N TRP A 243 16.08 -13.02 8.35
CA TRP A 243 17.01 -13.14 7.24
C TRP A 243 17.67 -14.52 7.25
N TRP A 244 17.89 -15.07 6.06
CA TRP A 244 18.47 -16.39 5.85
C TRP A 244 19.76 -16.31 5.03
N PRO A 245 20.81 -17.06 5.41
CA PRO A 245 21.95 -17.30 4.54
C PRO A 245 21.56 -18.30 3.42
N CYS A 246 21.91 -17.97 2.18
CA CYS A 246 21.75 -18.92 1.08
C CYS A 246 22.68 -20.14 1.25
N PRO A 247 22.20 -21.39 1.12
CA PRO A 247 23.05 -22.59 1.28
C PRO A 247 24.11 -22.75 0.17
N HIS A 248 24.03 -21.99 -0.92
CA HIS A 248 24.94 -22.09 -2.07
C HIS A 248 26.01 -20.98 -2.08
N CYS A 249 25.66 -19.75 -1.70
CA CYS A 249 26.55 -18.59 -1.76
C CYS A 249 26.73 -17.86 -0.43
N ASN A 250 26.07 -18.32 0.63
CA ASN A 250 26.01 -17.69 1.95
C ASN A 250 25.44 -16.26 2.00
N GLY A 251 25.02 -15.71 0.85
CA GLY A 251 24.42 -14.38 0.77
C GLY A 251 23.10 -14.29 1.53
N PHE A 252 22.98 -13.32 2.44
CA PHE A 252 21.78 -13.11 3.24
C PHE A 252 20.64 -12.46 2.45
N SER A 253 19.44 -13.05 2.53
CA SER A 253 18.20 -12.51 1.95
C SER A 253 17.00 -12.95 2.80
N SER A 254 15.82 -12.37 2.57
CA SER A 254 14.64 -12.64 3.42
C SER A 254 13.41 -13.06 2.60
N PRO A 255 12.62 -14.06 3.05
CA PRO A 255 11.33 -14.39 2.44
C PRO A 255 10.24 -13.35 2.73
N ASN A 256 10.53 -12.32 3.51
CA ASN A 256 9.61 -11.22 3.77
C ASN A 256 9.62 -10.22 2.59
N PRO A 257 8.45 -9.88 2.00
CA PRO A 257 8.39 -9.01 0.82
C PRO A 257 8.78 -7.55 1.10
N THR A 258 8.91 -7.16 2.38
CA THR A 258 9.35 -5.80 2.76
C THR A 258 10.87 -5.68 2.98
N ALA A 259 11.61 -6.78 2.82
CA ALA A 259 13.06 -6.77 2.91
C ALA A 259 13.69 -5.98 1.76
N SER A 260 14.88 -5.40 2.00
CA SER A 260 15.68 -4.75 0.95
C SER A 260 16.19 -5.73 -0.10
N VAL A 261 16.41 -6.99 0.30
CA VAL A 261 16.83 -8.09 -0.58
C VAL A 261 15.88 -9.29 -0.40
N PRO A 262 14.70 -9.24 -1.04
CA PRO A 262 13.70 -10.30 -0.91
C PRO A 262 14.10 -11.54 -1.72
N MET A 263 13.89 -12.72 -1.14
CA MET A 263 13.87 -13.99 -1.89
C MET A 263 12.43 -14.39 -2.16
N THR A 264 12.16 -14.82 -3.38
CA THR A 264 10.82 -15.18 -3.83
C THR A 264 10.73 -16.69 -4.05
N LEU A 265 9.58 -17.25 -3.76
CA LEU A 265 9.29 -18.62 -4.15
C LEU A 265 8.97 -18.64 -5.64
N HIS A 266 9.65 -19.49 -6.40
CA HIS A 266 9.58 -19.59 -7.86
C HIS A 266 8.92 -20.91 -8.26
N TRP A 267 8.03 -20.84 -9.26
CA TRP A 267 7.35 -21.99 -9.87
C TRP A 267 6.90 -21.63 -11.29
N ASN A 268 6.60 -22.64 -12.12
CA ASN A 268 5.96 -22.42 -13.41
C ASN A 268 4.45 -22.23 -13.22
N ALA A 269 3.95 -21.00 -13.37
CA ALA A 269 2.55 -20.67 -13.12
C ALA A 269 1.55 -21.39 -14.05
N ASP A 270 1.99 -21.83 -15.24
CA ASP A 270 1.15 -22.52 -16.22
C ASP A 270 1.14 -24.05 -16.05
N ALA A 271 2.02 -24.59 -15.20
CA ALA A 271 2.13 -26.04 -14.99
C ALA A 271 0.92 -26.63 -14.23
N PRO A 272 0.63 -27.93 -14.36
CA PRO A 272 -0.33 -28.61 -13.50
C PRO A 272 0.01 -28.41 -12.01
N LEU A 273 -1.01 -28.34 -11.15
CA LEU A 273 -0.80 -28.00 -9.73
C LEU A 273 0.14 -28.98 -9.01
N ASP A 274 0.09 -30.27 -9.34
CA ASP A 274 1.01 -31.26 -8.77
C ASP A 274 2.47 -31.00 -9.18
N GLU A 275 2.72 -30.57 -10.42
CA GLU A 275 4.07 -30.19 -10.88
C GLU A 275 4.55 -28.91 -10.20
N ILE A 276 3.66 -27.95 -9.95
CA ILE A 276 3.98 -26.73 -9.17
C ILE A 276 4.40 -27.11 -7.76
N ARG A 277 3.66 -28.02 -7.11
CA ARG A 277 4.01 -28.52 -5.77
C ARG A 277 5.41 -29.15 -5.75
N ASP A 278 5.73 -29.94 -6.77
CA ASP A 278 6.97 -30.71 -6.78
C ASP A 278 8.18 -29.88 -7.27
N SER A 279 7.95 -28.80 -8.03
CA SER A 279 9.01 -27.96 -8.61
C SER A 279 9.29 -26.64 -7.86
N ALA A 280 8.43 -26.23 -6.92
CA ALA A 280 8.59 -24.95 -6.24
C ALA A 280 9.86 -24.87 -5.39
N ALA A 281 10.64 -23.81 -5.61
CA ALA A 281 11.91 -23.56 -4.93
C ALA A 281 12.14 -22.05 -4.72
N LEU A 282 12.90 -21.67 -3.69
CA LEU A 282 13.21 -20.26 -3.43
C LEU A 282 14.32 -19.77 -4.37
N LEU A 283 14.11 -18.65 -5.05
CA LEU A 283 15.14 -18.03 -5.88
C LEU A 283 16.06 -17.16 -5.02
N CYS A 284 17.36 -17.48 -5.01
CA CYS A 284 18.35 -16.64 -4.36
C CYS A 284 18.63 -15.37 -5.19
N PRO A 285 18.46 -14.16 -4.62
CA PRO A 285 18.72 -12.91 -5.35
C PRO A 285 20.21 -12.62 -5.59
N HIS A 286 21.11 -13.29 -4.87
CA HIS A 286 22.56 -13.08 -4.99
C HIS A 286 23.21 -13.97 -6.06
N CYS A 287 22.90 -15.27 -6.05
CA CYS A 287 23.53 -16.26 -6.94
C CYS A 287 22.59 -16.85 -8.00
N GLY A 288 21.30 -16.48 -8.01
CA GLY A 288 20.31 -16.96 -8.98
C GLY A 288 19.95 -18.45 -8.87
N THR A 289 20.44 -19.16 -7.85
CA THR A 289 20.16 -20.59 -7.65
C THR A 289 18.76 -20.80 -7.04
N LEU A 290 18.09 -21.87 -7.46
CA LEU A 290 16.85 -22.36 -6.87
C LEU A 290 17.15 -23.22 -5.63
N ILE A 291 16.66 -22.79 -4.47
CA ILE A 291 16.86 -23.43 -3.17
C ILE A 291 15.64 -24.32 -2.86
N GLU A 292 15.88 -25.63 -2.84
CA GLU A 292 14.88 -26.66 -2.50
C GLU A 292 14.48 -26.64 -1.01
N ASP A 293 13.30 -27.18 -0.68
CA ASP A 293 12.74 -27.20 0.70
C ASP A 293 13.63 -27.91 1.72
N LYS A 294 14.46 -28.86 1.28
CA LYS A 294 15.41 -29.58 2.14
C LYS A 294 16.38 -28.65 2.88
N TRP A 295 16.68 -27.47 2.32
CA TRP A 295 17.58 -26.49 2.92
C TRP A 295 16.90 -25.58 3.94
N ARG A 296 15.57 -25.52 3.95
CA ARG A 296 14.78 -24.58 4.77
C ARG A 296 15.09 -24.68 6.25
N ARG A 297 15.25 -25.90 6.78
CA ARG A 297 15.60 -26.12 8.20
C ARG A 297 16.99 -25.56 8.53
N ALA A 298 17.98 -25.76 7.66
CA ALA A 298 19.32 -25.23 7.85
C ALA A 298 19.32 -23.69 7.78
N MET A 299 18.66 -23.10 6.77
CA MET A 299 18.51 -21.66 6.66
C MET A 299 17.83 -21.05 7.89
N ASN A 300 16.79 -21.70 8.43
CA ASN A 300 16.13 -21.27 9.67
C ASN A 300 17.07 -21.29 10.88
N ARG A 301 17.89 -22.32 11.04
CA ARG A 301 18.84 -22.42 12.15
C ARG A 301 19.88 -21.29 12.12
N ASP A 302 20.32 -20.95 10.92
CA ASP A 302 21.41 -19.99 10.71
C ASP A 302 20.89 -18.57 10.39
N GLY A 303 19.58 -18.34 10.58
CA GLY A 303 18.92 -17.06 10.30
C GLY A 303 18.99 -16.07 11.46
N ILE A 304 18.76 -14.79 11.15
CA ILE A 304 18.85 -13.69 12.12
C ILE A 304 17.70 -12.68 11.99
N TRP A 305 17.28 -12.09 13.11
CA TRP A 305 16.34 -10.97 13.13
C TRP A 305 17.05 -9.65 12.85
N VAL A 306 16.55 -8.87 11.89
CA VAL A 306 17.05 -7.52 11.58
C VAL A 306 15.87 -6.54 11.61
N GLY A 307 16.01 -5.44 12.35
CA GLY A 307 14.93 -4.46 12.56
C GLY A 307 15.14 -3.11 11.89
N ARG A 308 14.17 -2.22 12.06
CA ARG A 308 14.17 -0.85 11.56
C ARG A 308 15.37 -0.08 12.12
N GLY A 309 16.10 0.59 11.24
CA GLY A 309 17.32 1.34 11.59
C GLY A 309 18.61 0.53 11.40
N GLN A 310 18.48 -0.79 11.21
CA GLN A 310 19.57 -1.67 10.86
C GLN A 310 19.52 -2.06 9.38
N ASP A 311 20.69 -2.38 8.84
CA ASP A 311 20.86 -3.01 7.53
C ASP A 311 21.77 -4.23 7.68
N ILE A 312 21.72 -5.14 6.73
CA ILE A 312 22.51 -6.38 6.75
C ILE A 312 23.26 -6.52 5.42
N SER A 313 24.57 -6.69 5.53
CA SER A 313 25.40 -6.97 4.36
C SER A 313 25.14 -8.36 3.80
N GLN A 314 25.61 -8.61 2.58
CA GLN A 314 25.52 -9.95 1.97
C GLN A 314 26.18 -11.03 2.83
N ASP A 315 27.25 -10.71 3.57
CA ASP A 315 28.00 -11.65 4.41
C ASP A 315 27.38 -11.86 5.82
N GLY A 316 26.27 -11.17 6.12
CA GLY A 316 25.55 -11.34 7.39
C GLY A 316 25.96 -10.36 8.50
N GLU A 317 26.85 -9.40 8.22
CA GLU A 317 27.15 -8.34 9.18
C GLU A 317 25.99 -7.35 9.27
N VAL A 318 25.43 -7.21 10.47
CA VAL A 318 24.37 -6.23 10.77
C VAL A 318 25.02 -4.90 11.15
N SER A 319 24.61 -3.82 10.48
CA SER A 319 25.09 -2.46 10.71
C SER A 319 23.92 -1.52 11.05
N GLY A 320 24.22 -0.38 11.66
CA GLY A 320 23.20 0.56 12.13
C GLY A 320 22.62 0.18 13.49
N ASP A 321 21.84 1.11 14.05
CA ASP A 321 21.23 0.96 15.37
C ASP A 321 19.75 0.65 15.24
N LEU A 322 19.28 -0.31 16.02
CA LEU A 322 17.85 -0.61 16.10
C LEU A 322 17.11 0.63 16.63
N VAL A 323 16.05 1.04 15.94
CA VAL A 323 15.25 2.20 16.36
C VAL A 323 14.66 1.96 17.74
N ALA A 324 14.91 2.89 18.66
CA ALA A 324 14.32 2.87 19.99
C ALA A 324 12.79 2.84 19.90
N SER A 325 12.19 1.82 20.51
CA SER A 325 10.75 1.64 20.63
C SER A 325 10.44 0.86 21.90
N THR A 326 9.29 1.14 22.51
CA THR A 326 8.74 0.31 23.60
C THR A 326 7.96 -0.89 23.07
N THR A 327 7.90 -1.09 21.76
CA THR A 327 7.26 -2.24 21.11
C THR A 327 8.28 -2.99 20.26
N ALA A 328 8.52 -4.25 20.59
CA ALA A 328 9.26 -5.20 19.76
C ALA A 328 8.30 -5.88 18.78
N GLY A 329 8.58 -5.81 17.48
CA GLY A 329 7.71 -6.39 16.45
C GLY A 329 8.44 -7.41 15.60
N PHE A 330 7.80 -8.55 15.36
CA PHE A 330 8.38 -9.66 14.62
C PHE A 330 7.40 -10.12 13.53
N TRP A 331 7.89 -10.27 12.30
CA TRP A 331 7.08 -10.75 11.18
C TRP A 331 7.57 -12.09 10.64
N ILE A 332 6.82 -13.14 10.96
CA ILE A 332 7.01 -14.51 10.49
C ILE A 332 6.19 -14.72 9.22
N THR A 333 6.79 -15.29 8.18
CA THR A 333 6.09 -15.66 6.92
C THR A 333 5.83 -17.16 6.85
N GLY A 334 4.90 -17.56 5.97
CA GLY A 334 4.60 -18.97 5.66
C GLY A 334 5.84 -19.77 5.32
N LEU A 335 6.70 -19.19 4.49
CA LEU A 335 7.94 -19.84 4.03
C LEU A 335 8.84 -20.23 5.19
N MET A 336 8.80 -19.51 6.31
CA MET A 336 9.63 -19.80 7.48
C MET A 336 9.17 -21.03 8.26
N SER A 337 7.88 -21.37 8.22
CA SER A 337 7.34 -22.39 9.12
C SER A 337 7.76 -23.81 8.71
N PRO A 338 8.45 -24.57 9.59
CA PRO A 338 8.77 -25.98 9.35
C PRO A 338 7.52 -26.89 9.43
N PHE A 339 6.42 -26.39 9.99
CA PHE A 339 5.23 -27.18 10.32
C PHE A 339 4.20 -27.27 9.18
N ILE A 340 4.52 -26.69 8.02
CA ILE A 340 3.65 -26.75 6.85
C ILE A 340 3.81 -28.10 6.18
N ILE A 341 2.72 -28.87 6.16
CA ILE A 341 2.65 -30.16 5.46
C ILE A 341 2.87 -29.92 3.97
N GLY A 342 3.87 -30.60 3.40
CA GLY A 342 4.29 -30.43 2.00
C GLY A 342 5.16 -29.19 1.73
N GLY A 343 5.62 -28.50 2.78
CA GLY A 343 6.62 -27.44 2.70
C GLY A 343 6.28 -26.29 1.74
N MET A 344 7.31 -25.72 1.11
CA MET A 344 7.17 -24.63 0.14
C MET A 344 6.31 -25.02 -1.07
N GLY A 345 6.38 -26.26 -1.53
CA GLY A 345 5.54 -26.80 -2.61
C GLY A 345 4.05 -26.66 -2.33
N SER A 346 3.63 -27.01 -1.11
CA SER A 346 2.24 -26.84 -0.65
C SER A 346 1.81 -25.38 -0.65
N LEU A 347 2.68 -24.46 -0.22
CA LEU A 347 2.39 -23.02 -0.26
C LEU A 347 2.19 -22.50 -1.69
N ALA A 348 3.03 -22.92 -2.64
CA ALA A 348 2.88 -22.59 -4.06
C ALA A 348 1.59 -23.18 -4.63
N TYR A 349 1.32 -24.46 -4.37
CA TYR A 349 0.11 -25.16 -4.79
C TYR A 349 -1.15 -24.38 -4.37
N ASP A 350 -1.27 -24.03 -3.09
CA ASP A 350 -2.48 -23.36 -2.59
C ASP A 350 -2.61 -21.94 -3.13
N MET A 351 -1.49 -21.23 -3.30
CA MET A 351 -1.50 -19.89 -3.88
C MET A 351 -1.98 -19.92 -5.34
N VAL A 352 -1.40 -20.80 -6.16
CA VAL A 352 -1.77 -20.90 -7.58
C VAL A 352 -3.18 -21.42 -7.75
N LYS A 353 -3.59 -22.41 -6.94
CA LYS A 353 -4.98 -22.87 -6.93
C LYS A 353 -5.94 -21.71 -6.63
N ALA A 354 -5.69 -20.97 -5.56
CA ALA A 354 -6.55 -19.84 -5.19
C ALA A 354 -6.53 -18.70 -6.22
N GLN A 355 -5.41 -18.47 -6.90
CA GLN A 355 -5.30 -17.52 -8.02
C GLN A 355 -6.15 -17.97 -9.21
N ARG A 356 -6.04 -19.23 -9.65
CA ARG A 356 -6.83 -19.80 -10.76
C ARG A 356 -8.33 -19.81 -10.45
N ASP A 357 -8.69 -20.13 -9.21
CA ASP A 357 -10.08 -20.11 -8.74
C ASP A 357 -10.61 -18.66 -8.75
N PHE A 358 -9.82 -17.68 -8.32
CA PHE A 358 -10.15 -16.26 -8.41
C PHE A 358 -10.30 -15.77 -9.86
N GLU A 359 -9.40 -16.14 -10.76
CA GLU A 359 -9.48 -15.80 -12.18
C GLU A 359 -10.76 -16.36 -12.84
N THR A 360 -11.19 -17.55 -12.42
CA THR A 360 -12.38 -18.22 -12.95
C THR A 360 -13.68 -17.66 -12.35
N THR A 361 -13.71 -17.42 -11.05
CA THR A 361 -14.95 -17.13 -10.30
C THR A 361 -15.12 -15.65 -9.95
N GLY A 362 -14.02 -14.89 -9.87
CA GLY A 362 -13.96 -13.55 -9.29
C GLY A 362 -14.15 -13.50 -7.77
N ASP A 363 -14.33 -14.64 -7.09
CA ASP A 363 -14.41 -14.71 -5.62
C ASP A 363 -13.02 -14.81 -5.02
N ASP A 364 -12.68 -13.86 -4.16
CA ASP A 364 -11.33 -13.66 -3.66
C ASP A 364 -11.12 -14.22 -2.24
N LYS A 365 -12.15 -14.89 -1.67
CA LYS A 365 -12.12 -15.47 -0.31
C LYS A 365 -10.96 -16.43 -0.10
N ASP A 366 -10.77 -17.38 -1.02
CA ASP A 366 -9.71 -18.39 -0.89
C ASP A 366 -8.33 -17.76 -1.08
N LEU A 367 -8.21 -16.83 -2.02
CA LEU A 367 -6.97 -16.08 -2.24
C LEU A 367 -6.58 -15.26 -1.01
N ARG A 368 -7.55 -14.57 -0.39
CA ARG A 368 -7.37 -13.86 0.88
C ARG A 368 -6.97 -14.83 1.98
N ALA A 369 -7.69 -15.95 2.13
CA ALA A 369 -7.44 -16.92 3.18
C ALA A 369 -6.03 -17.53 3.06
N VAL A 370 -5.59 -17.90 1.86
CA VAL A 370 -4.24 -18.41 1.61
C VAL A 370 -3.19 -17.34 1.90
N THR A 371 -3.37 -16.13 1.39
CA THR A 371 -2.42 -15.01 1.58
C THR A 371 -2.23 -14.66 3.05
N VAL A 372 -3.33 -14.49 3.79
CA VAL A 372 -3.27 -14.08 5.19
C VAL A 372 -2.90 -15.25 6.10
N LYS A 373 -3.61 -16.38 5.99
CA LYS A 373 -3.51 -17.47 6.98
C LYS A 373 -2.40 -18.47 6.66
N ARG A 374 -2.02 -18.66 5.41
CA ARG A 374 -0.92 -19.58 5.05
C ARG A 374 0.40 -18.86 4.83
N TRP A 375 0.38 -17.72 4.15
CA TRP A 375 1.58 -16.94 3.89
C TRP A 375 1.92 -15.93 4.99
N GLY A 376 0.93 -15.50 5.79
CA GLY A 376 1.17 -14.50 6.84
C GLY A 376 1.39 -13.11 6.28
N LEU A 377 0.81 -12.81 5.11
CA LEU A 377 0.97 -11.53 4.41
C LEU A 377 -0.33 -10.74 4.42
N PRO A 378 -0.28 -9.40 4.59
CA PRO A 378 -1.44 -8.55 4.37
C PRO A 378 -2.02 -8.77 2.99
N TYR A 379 -3.34 -8.93 2.92
CA TYR A 379 -4.01 -9.12 1.65
C TYR A 379 -4.48 -7.78 1.09
N GLN A 380 -4.21 -7.59 -0.20
CA GLN A 380 -4.82 -6.54 -0.99
C GLN A 380 -5.66 -7.26 -2.04
N PRO A 381 -6.99 -7.05 -2.09
CA PRO A 381 -7.81 -7.58 -3.18
C PRO A 381 -7.15 -7.22 -4.50
N PRO A 382 -6.87 -8.20 -5.38
CA PRO A 382 -6.42 -7.92 -6.73
C PRO A 382 -7.38 -6.92 -7.31
N ARG A 383 -6.86 -5.73 -7.62
CA ARG A 383 -7.68 -4.73 -8.28
C ARG A 383 -8.12 -5.39 -9.60
N ALA A 384 -9.41 -5.30 -9.93
CA ALA A 384 -9.99 -5.98 -11.09
C ALA A 384 -9.07 -5.88 -12.32
N ALA A 385 -8.89 -6.98 -13.05
CA ALA A 385 -8.02 -7.02 -14.23
C ALA A 385 -8.20 -5.75 -15.10
N GLY A 386 -7.12 -5.01 -15.33
CA GLY A 386 -7.15 -3.70 -15.99
C GLY A 386 -7.14 -2.48 -15.05
N SER A 387 -6.93 -2.66 -13.75
CA SER A 387 -6.71 -1.53 -12.84
C SER A 387 -5.27 -0.99 -12.97
N LEU A 388 -5.16 0.30 -13.19
CA LEU A 388 -3.90 1.02 -13.29
C LEU A 388 -3.35 1.40 -11.91
N ASP A 389 -2.03 1.41 -11.78
CA ASP A 389 -1.32 1.92 -10.61
C ASP A 389 -0.58 3.22 -10.95
N SER A 390 -0.81 4.27 -10.17
CA SER A 390 -0.25 5.60 -10.42
C SER A 390 1.28 5.58 -10.37
N GLN A 391 1.88 4.82 -9.45
CA GLN A 391 3.33 4.71 -9.33
C GLN A 391 3.91 3.93 -10.51
N ALA A 392 3.26 2.86 -10.95
CA ALA A 392 3.69 2.12 -12.14
C ALA A 392 3.67 3.00 -13.41
N ILE A 393 2.67 3.87 -13.58
CA ILE A 393 2.64 4.84 -14.69
C ILE A 393 3.72 5.91 -14.49
N ALA A 394 3.90 6.43 -13.27
CA ALA A 394 4.92 7.44 -12.97
C ALA A 394 6.35 6.93 -13.25
N ASN A 395 6.63 5.65 -12.98
CA ASN A 395 7.91 5.01 -13.27
C ASN A 395 8.21 4.91 -14.77
N ARG A 396 7.21 5.08 -15.64
CA ARG A 396 7.37 5.18 -17.10
C ARG A 396 7.71 6.59 -17.58
N ALA A 397 7.83 7.57 -16.68
CA ALA A 397 8.21 8.92 -17.08
C ALA A 397 9.65 8.95 -17.59
N GLU A 398 9.83 9.54 -18.77
CA GLU A 398 11.07 9.48 -19.54
C GLU A 398 11.89 10.77 -19.34
N PRO A 399 13.13 10.67 -18.81
CA PRO A 399 14.00 11.83 -18.61
C PRO A 399 14.40 12.54 -19.91
N GLY A 400 14.40 11.82 -21.04
CA GLY A 400 14.74 12.37 -22.35
C GLY A 400 13.64 13.23 -22.98
N LEU A 401 12.43 13.21 -22.44
CA LEU A 401 11.30 14.00 -22.94
C LEU A 401 11.16 15.29 -22.14
N ARG A 402 10.99 16.41 -22.84
CA ARG A 402 10.87 17.75 -22.25
C ARG A 402 9.49 18.34 -22.48
N LEU A 403 8.83 18.79 -21.41
CA LEU A 403 7.58 19.55 -21.52
C LEU A 403 7.78 20.81 -22.38
N GLY A 404 6.81 21.07 -23.25
CA GLY A 404 6.83 22.17 -24.22
C GLY A 404 7.59 21.88 -25.51
N PHE A 405 8.10 20.66 -25.73
CA PHE A 405 8.80 20.26 -26.95
C PHE A 405 8.10 19.06 -27.60
N VAL A 406 8.18 18.96 -28.93
CA VAL A 406 7.60 17.89 -29.72
C VAL A 406 8.66 16.82 -30.03
N PRO A 407 8.57 15.62 -29.44
CA PRO A 407 9.51 14.53 -29.70
C PRO A 407 9.34 13.94 -31.11
N GLU A 408 10.40 13.32 -31.62
CA GLU A 408 10.34 12.56 -32.87
C GLU A 408 9.23 11.48 -32.80
N GLY A 409 8.58 11.22 -33.93
CA GLY A 409 7.43 10.31 -34.04
C GLY A 409 6.07 11.00 -34.00
N VAL A 410 5.96 12.16 -33.35
CA VAL A 410 4.71 12.95 -33.33
C VAL A 410 4.36 13.45 -34.73
N ARG A 411 3.10 13.24 -35.14
CA ARG A 411 2.54 13.64 -36.45
C ARG A 411 1.61 14.84 -36.35
N PHE A 412 0.82 14.97 -35.28
CA PHE A 412 -0.03 16.14 -35.05
C PHE A 412 -0.32 16.32 -33.56
N LEU A 413 -0.76 17.53 -33.17
CA LEU A 413 -1.08 17.87 -31.78
C LEU A 413 -2.57 18.12 -31.61
N THR A 414 -3.17 17.63 -30.53
CA THR A 414 -4.49 18.06 -30.06
C THR A 414 -4.38 18.67 -28.67
N ALA A 415 -5.30 19.57 -28.33
CA ALA A 415 -5.37 20.16 -27.00
C ALA A 415 -6.76 20.00 -26.41
N ALA A 416 -6.82 19.69 -25.13
CA ALA A 416 -8.06 19.66 -24.36
C ALA A 416 -8.03 20.73 -23.27
N VAL A 417 -9.19 21.29 -22.94
CA VAL A 417 -9.38 22.25 -21.84
C VAL A 417 -10.52 21.77 -20.95
N ASP A 418 -10.21 21.61 -19.67
CA ASP A 418 -11.18 21.39 -18.60
C ASP A 418 -11.45 22.72 -17.86
N VAL A 419 -12.72 22.95 -17.53
CA VAL A 419 -13.22 24.24 -17.04
C VAL A 419 -13.59 24.13 -15.57
N GLN A 420 -12.83 24.80 -14.72
CA GLN A 420 -13.02 24.81 -13.27
C GLN A 420 -13.50 26.18 -12.81
N ALA A 421 -14.12 26.27 -11.63
CA ALA A 421 -14.76 27.52 -11.17
C ALA A 421 -13.83 28.76 -11.14
N ASN A 422 -12.52 28.56 -10.98
CA ASN A 422 -11.53 29.63 -10.85
C ASN A 422 -10.32 29.51 -11.78
N ARG A 423 -10.38 28.61 -12.78
CA ARG A 423 -9.26 28.34 -13.69
C ARG A 423 -9.68 27.52 -14.91
N PHE A 424 -8.85 27.58 -15.94
CA PHE A 424 -8.79 26.58 -16.99
C PHE A 424 -7.61 25.63 -16.73
N GLU A 425 -7.80 24.33 -16.90
CA GLU A 425 -6.70 23.38 -16.99
C GLU A 425 -6.63 22.87 -18.43
N PHE A 426 -5.44 22.82 -19.02
CA PHE A 426 -5.31 22.30 -20.38
C PHE A 426 -4.16 21.31 -20.51
N MET A 427 -4.30 20.43 -21.49
CA MET A 427 -3.29 19.45 -21.88
C MET A 427 -3.11 19.49 -23.39
N VAL A 428 -1.86 19.49 -23.85
CA VAL A 428 -1.50 19.27 -25.25
C VAL A 428 -0.91 17.88 -25.39
N ARG A 429 -1.44 17.10 -26.32
CA ARG A 429 -1.02 15.73 -26.60
C ARG A 429 -0.63 15.58 -28.06
N GLY A 430 0.55 15.01 -28.29
CA GLY A 430 1.06 14.65 -29.60
C GLY A 430 0.66 13.23 -29.97
N TRP A 431 0.35 13.02 -31.24
CA TRP A 431 -0.14 11.76 -31.79
C TRP A 431 0.76 11.28 -32.92
N GLY A 432 1.21 10.04 -32.82
CA GLY A 432 2.04 9.35 -33.80
C GLY A 432 1.29 8.24 -34.50
N VAL A 433 2.06 7.36 -35.15
CA VAL A 433 1.55 6.20 -35.89
C VAL A 433 0.84 5.24 -34.93
N ASP A 434 -0.26 4.65 -35.40
CA ASP A 434 -1.06 3.64 -34.67
C ASP A 434 -1.46 4.02 -33.23
N GLY A 435 -1.66 5.31 -32.96
CA GLY A 435 -2.16 5.79 -31.67
C GLY A 435 -1.10 5.92 -30.58
N GLU A 436 0.18 5.74 -30.90
CA GLU A 436 1.28 6.15 -30.01
C GLU A 436 1.19 7.66 -29.74
N SER A 437 1.49 8.08 -28.51
CA SER A 437 1.21 9.44 -28.08
C SER A 437 2.11 9.97 -26.98
N TRP A 438 2.26 11.30 -26.92
CA TRP A 438 3.16 12.00 -25.99
C TRP A 438 2.40 13.14 -25.30
N ILE A 439 2.56 13.24 -23.98
CA ILE A 439 2.13 14.45 -23.28
C ILE A 439 3.14 15.56 -23.59
N ILE A 440 2.69 16.62 -24.25
CA ILE A 440 3.56 17.74 -24.69
C ILE A 440 3.53 18.86 -23.66
N ASP A 441 2.35 19.23 -23.17
CA ASP A 441 2.19 20.30 -22.18
C ASP A 441 0.98 20.03 -21.28
N TYR A 442 1.05 20.52 -20.04
CA TYR A 442 -0.03 20.46 -19.06
C TYR A 442 0.07 21.67 -18.13
N GLN A 443 -0.94 22.53 -18.12
CA GLN A 443 -0.92 23.81 -17.41
C GLN A 443 -2.26 24.13 -16.73
N LYS A 444 -2.18 24.97 -15.70
CA LYS A 444 -3.34 25.54 -14.99
C LYS A 444 -3.29 27.06 -15.09
N VAL A 445 -4.34 27.66 -15.64
CA VAL A 445 -4.44 29.09 -15.91
C VAL A 445 -5.59 29.68 -15.10
N THR A 446 -5.30 30.59 -14.17
CA THR A 446 -6.33 31.30 -13.40
C THR A 446 -7.24 32.09 -14.33
N ALA A 447 -8.56 31.97 -14.13
CA ALA A 447 -9.58 32.60 -14.96
C ALA A 447 -10.92 32.67 -14.21
N ASP A 448 -11.87 33.46 -14.72
CA ASP A 448 -13.28 33.42 -14.38
C ASP A 448 -14.12 32.90 -15.57
N PRO A 449 -14.30 31.57 -15.70
CA PRO A 449 -15.03 31.00 -16.84
C PRO A 449 -16.52 31.30 -16.85
N ALA A 450 -17.12 31.69 -15.72
CA ALA A 450 -18.56 31.91 -15.60
C ALA A 450 -18.95 33.30 -16.11
N THR A 451 -18.11 34.32 -15.90
CA THR A 451 -18.47 35.71 -16.21
C THR A 451 -17.56 36.41 -17.22
N SER A 452 -16.28 36.02 -17.34
CA SER A 452 -15.31 36.72 -18.20
C SER A 452 -15.29 36.18 -19.63
N GLN A 453 -15.83 36.93 -20.58
CA GLN A 453 -15.67 36.62 -22.02
C GLN A 453 -14.22 36.74 -22.49
N LYS A 454 -13.46 37.67 -21.88
CA LYS A 454 -12.07 37.94 -22.25
C LYS A 454 -11.18 36.73 -21.95
N ASP A 455 -11.37 36.08 -20.81
CA ASP A 455 -10.54 34.94 -20.39
C ASP A 455 -10.68 33.76 -21.38
N TRP A 456 -11.90 33.52 -21.86
CA TRP A 456 -12.16 32.53 -22.91
C TRP A 456 -11.50 32.88 -24.25
N ASP A 457 -11.55 34.16 -24.65
CA ASP A 457 -10.97 34.60 -25.92
C ASP A 457 -9.44 34.56 -25.88
N ASP A 458 -8.85 34.96 -24.76
CA ASP A 458 -7.40 34.90 -24.51
C ASP A 458 -6.91 33.45 -24.54
N LEU A 459 -7.62 32.53 -23.87
CA LEU A 459 -7.27 31.11 -23.87
C LEU A 459 -7.29 30.52 -25.29
N LEU A 460 -8.41 30.68 -26.00
CA LEU A 460 -8.57 30.10 -27.33
C LEU A 460 -7.61 30.73 -28.35
N THR A 461 -7.26 32.01 -28.20
CA THR A 461 -6.25 32.67 -29.05
C THR A 461 -4.86 32.15 -28.73
N SER A 462 -4.52 32.02 -27.45
CA SER A 462 -3.21 31.49 -27.01
C SER A 462 -2.97 30.06 -27.51
N LEU A 463 -3.98 29.19 -27.45
CA LEU A 463 -3.87 27.82 -27.96
C LEU A 463 -3.80 27.77 -29.50
N GLU A 464 -4.49 28.67 -30.20
CA GLU A 464 -4.40 28.78 -31.66
C GLU A 464 -3.00 29.27 -32.11
N ASP A 465 -2.43 30.23 -31.39
CA ASP A 465 -1.14 30.82 -31.70
C ASP A 465 0.04 29.98 -31.19
N ALA A 466 -0.20 29.01 -30.30
CA ALA A 466 0.82 28.13 -29.76
C ALA A 466 1.63 27.42 -30.86
N ARG A 467 2.95 27.47 -30.73
CA ARG A 467 3.92 26.75 -31.56
C ARG A 467 4.88 26.01 -30.64
N TYR A 468 4.86 24.68 -30.70
CA TYR A 468 5.74 23.83 -29.89
C TYR A 468 7.00 23.48 -30.68
N PRO A 469 8.20 23.86 -30.23
CA PRO A 469 9.46 23.54 -30.91
C PRO A 469 9.65 22.03 -31.05
N LEU A 470 10.24 21.60 -32.17
CA LEU A 470 10.64 20.21 -32.37
C LEU A 470 11.88 19.87 -31.52
N ALA A 471 11.98 18.62 -31.07
CA ALA A 471 13.09 18.16 -30.23
C ALA A 471 14.39 17.86 -31.02
N ASP A 472 14.37 17.92 -32.35
CA ASP A 472 15.52 17.68 -33.24
C ASP A 472 16.56 18.82 -33.25
N GLY A 473 16.35 19.86 -32.46
CA GLY A 473 17.22 21.04 -32.41
C GLY A 473 17.08 21.95 -33.64
N SER A 474 16.12 21.69 -34.53
CA SER A 474 15.84 22.57 -35.65
C SER A 474 15.10 23.83 -35.19
N SER A 475 15.17 24.91 -35.98
CA SER A 475 14.33 26.09 -35.79
C SER A 475 12.93 25.86 -36.39
N ARG A 476 12.29 24.73 -36.10
CA ARG A 476 10.94 24.41 -36.55
C ARG A 476 10.04 24.14 -35.35
N ALA A 477 8.75 24.40 -35.54
CA ALA A 477 7.75 24.17 -34.51
C ALA A 477 6.45 23.62 -35.11
N MET A 478 5.71 22.84 -34.32
CA MET A 478 4.42 22.26 -34.70
C MET A 478 3.27 23.06 -34.09
N LYS A 479 2.22 23.27 -34.89
CA LYS A 479 0.93 23.88 -34.48
C LYS A 479 -0.02 22.86 -33.85
N ILE A 480 -0.94 23.34 -33.03
CA ILE A 480 -2.08 22.55 -32.57
C ILE A 480 -3.09 22.40 -33.71
N LEU A 481 -3.45 21.16 -34.06
CA LEU A 481 -4.43 20.85 -35.09
C LEU A 481 -5.85 21.22 -34.63
N ALA A 482 -6.20 20.82 -33.41
CA ALA A 482 -7.53 21.03 -32.87
C ALA A 482 -7.54 21.16 -31.35
N VAL A 483 -8.45 22.01 -30.86
CA VAL A 483 -8.72 22.27 -29.46
C VAL A 483 -10.14 21.82 -29.12
N GLY A 484 -10.29 21.04 -28.07
CA GLY A 484 -11.56 20.64 -27.47
C GLY A 484 -11.68 21.22 -26.07
N TYR A 485 -12.88 21.62 -25.66
CA TYR A 485 -13.09 22.12 -24.30
C TYR A 485 -14.44 21.68 -23.73
N ASP A 486 -14.52 21.48 -22.43
CA ASP A 486 -15.78 21.14 -21.79
C ASP A 486 -16.78 22.30 -21.90
N SER A 487 -17.95 22.01 -22.44
CA SER A 487 -19.06 22.95 -22.58
C SER A 487 -20.13 22.79 -21.48
N GLY A 488 -20.04 21.73 -20.67
CA GLY A 488 -20.83 21.53 -19.46
C GLY A 488 -20.25 22.28 -18.27
N GLY A 489 -21.10 22.72 -17.33
CA GLY A 489 -20.62 23.42 -16.14
C GLY A 489 -21.72 24.06 -15.30
N GLN A 490 -21.30 24.84 -14.31
CA GLN A 490 -22.18 25.66 -13.46
C GLN A 490 -22.98 26.69 -14.27
N ASP A 491 -24.01 27.28 -13.65
CA ASP A 491 -24.85 28.30 -14.27
C ASP A 491 -24.00 29.44 -14.86
N GLY A 492 -24.19 29.73 -16.16
CA GLY A 492 -23.45 30.76 -16.90
C GLY A 492 -22.29 30.23 -17.76
N VAL A 493 -21.60 29.17 -17.34
CA VAL A 493 -20.39 28.66 -18.03
C VAL A 493 -20.71 28.15 -19.44
N THR A 494 -21.79 27.37 -19.62
CA THR A 494 -22.20 26.88 -20.94
C THR A 494 -22.53 28.01 -21.92
N LEU A 495 -23.09 29.13 -21.44
CA LEU A 495 -23.38 30.29 -22.28
C LEU A 495 -22.08 30.96 -22.75
N GLN A 496 -21.10 31.11 -21.84
CA GLN A 496 -19.79 31.69 -22.16
C GLN A 496 -19.00 30.81 -23.12
N ALA A 497 -18.98 29.50 -22.88
CA ALA A 497 -18.35 28.48 -23.73
C ALA A 497 -18.86 28.56 -25.18
N TYR A 498 -20.18 28.70 -25.37
CA TYR A 498 -20.80 28.86 -26.68
C TYR A 498 -20.58 30.26 -27.29
N GLY A 499 -20.58 31.31 -26.47
CA GLY A 499 -20.23 32.66 -26.88
C GLY A 499 -18.79 32.75 -27.42
N ALA A 500 -17.85 32.12 -26.71
CA ALA A 500 -16.44 32.01 -27.09
C ALA A 500 -16.28 31.33 -28.45
N TRP A 501 -17.02 30.23 -28.69
CA TRP A 501 -17.01 29.58 -30.00
C TRP A 501 -17.49 30.50 -31.13
N ARG A 502 -18.59 31.24 -30.92
CA ARG A 502 -19.11 32.19 -31.94
C ARG A 502 -18.11 33.29 -32.23
N ARG A 503 -17.47 33.85 -31.20
CA ARG A 503 -16.43 34.85 -31.37
C ARG A 503 -15.22 34.27 -32.12
N ALA A 504 -14.78 33.07 -31.74
CA ALA A 504 -13.75 32.30 -32.44
C ALA A 504 -14.10 32.04 -33.93
N ARG A 505 -15.36 31.74 -34.23
CA ARG A 505 -15.85 31.57 -35.60
C ARG A 505 -15.83 32.88 -36.38
N LYS A 506 -16.25 33.98 -35.78
CA LYS A 506 -16.24 35.33 -36.38
C LYS A 506 -14.81 35.80 -36.69
N ARG A 507 -13.84 35.52 -35.82
CA ARG A 507 -12.40 35.80 -36.05
C ARG A 507 -11.69 34.74 -36.93
N ARG A 508 -12.44 33.79 -37.49
CA ARG A 508 -11.97 32.71 -38.38
C ARG A 508 -11.01 31.70 -37.75
N SER A 509 -10.94 31.62 -36.42
CA SER A 509 -10.15 30.63 -35.69
C SER A 509 -10.79 29.25 -35.64
N ALA A 510 -12.11 29.21 -35.42
CA ALA A 510 -12.90 27.98 -35.51
C ALA A 510 -13.17 27.66 -36.99
N LYS A 511 -12.34 26.81 -37.57
CA LYS A 511 -12.38 26.40 -38.98
C LYS A 511 -12.87 24.96 -39.09
N ARG A 512 -13.74 24.71 -40.06
CA ARG A 512 -14.13 23.35 -40.44
C ARG A 512 -13.07 22.81 -41.40
N MET A 513 -12.41 21.73 -41.03
CA MET A 513 -11.33 21.11 -41.82
C MET A 513 -11.83 20.12 -42.86
N GLY A 514 -13.01 19.53 -42.65
CA GLY A 514 -13.57 18.54 -43.55
C GLY A 514 -14.51 17.58 -42.83
N ARG A 515 -14.81 16.46 -43.48
CA ARG A 515 -15.52 15.34 -42.88
C ARG A 515 -14.57 14.16 -42.65
N PHE A 516 -14.54 13.67 -41.42
CA PHE A 516 -13.75 12.53 -40.99
C PHE A 516 -14.70 11.50 -40.39
N ASP A 517 -14.74 10.29 -40.96
CA ASP A 517 -15.66 9.24 -40.53
C ASP A 517 -17.14 9.70 -40.45
N GLY A 518 -17.54 10.54 -41.40
CA GLY A 518 -18.89 11.11 -41.48
C GLY A 518 -19.19 12.28 -40.53
N ARG A 519 -18.21 12.72 -39.73
CA ARG A 519 -18.34 13.82 -38.75
C ARG A 519 -17.60 15.07 -39.22
N ASP A 520 -18.11 16.25 -38.88
CA ASP A 520 -17.42 17.50 -39.19
C ASP A 520 -16.22 17.71 -38.25
N GLY A 521 -15.01 17.73 -38.81
CA GLY A 521 -13.79 18.05 -38.07
C GLY A 521 -13.62 19.56 -37.94
N TRP A 522 -13.55 20.05 -36.70
CA TRP A 522 -13.37 21.47 -36.37
C TRP A 522 -12.06 21.69 -35.62
N THR A 523 -11.37 22.80 -35.90
CA THR A 523 -10.15 23.21 -35.18
C THR A 523 -10.44 23.65 -33.73
N ILE A 524 -11.68 24.06 -33.45
CA ILE A 524 -12.16 24.37 -32.10
C ILE A 524 -13.55 23.72 -31.95
N LEU A 525 -13.67 22.81 -30.99
CA LEU A 525 -14.88 22.02 -30.77
C LEU A 525 -15.30 22.00 -29.30
N PRO A 526 -16.46 22.58 -28.93
CA PRO A 526 -17.10 22.32 -27.65
C PRO A 526 -17.41 20.83 -27.50
N LEU A 527 -17.00 20.23 -26.39
CA LEU A 527 -17.21 18.82 -26.07
C LEU A 527 -18.23 18.67 -24.95
N LYS A 528 -18.96 17.55 -24.98
CA LYS A 528 -19.91 17.19 -23.91
C LYS A 528 -20.02 15.67 -23.78
N GLY A 529 -19.82 15.17 -22.57
CA GLY A 529 -20.05 13.76 -22.26
C GLY A 529 -21.53 13.39 -22.37
N ALA A 530 -21.82 12.29 -23.05
CA ALA A 530 -23.15 11.70 -23.11
C ALA A 530 -23.53 11.08 -21.75
N SER A 531 -24.81 11.19 -21.37
CA SER A 531 -25.32 10.69 -20.09
C SER A 531 -25.75 9.22 -20.11
N THR A 532 -25.87 8.61 -21.30
CA THR A 532 -26.29 7.21 -21.46
C THR A 532 -25.10 6.32 -21.77
N ILE A 533 -25.08 5.13 -21.16
CA ILE A 533 -23.98 4.17 -21.31
C ILE A 533 -23.80 3.67 -22.75
N ASN A 534 -24.90 3.49 -23.48
CA ASN A 534 -24.93 3.01 -24.87
C ASN A 534 -24.89 4.15 -25.90
N ALA A 535 -24.41 5.33 -25.52
CA ALA A 535 -24.23 6.42 -26.46
C ALA A 535 -23.21 6.03 -27.55
N PRO A 536 -23.38 6.49 -28.81
CA PRO A 536 -22.36 6.33 -29.83
C PRO A 536 -21.02 6.90 -29.38
N ALA A 537 -19.91 6.37 -29.89
CA ALA A 537 -18.55 6.78 -29.49
C ALA A 537 -18.38 8.31 -29.56
N LEU A 538 -18.62 8.90 -30.74
CA LEU A 538 -18.61 10.35 -30.93
C LEU A 538 -19.61 10.74 -32.03
N VAL A 539 -20.42 11.77 -31.75
CA VAL A 539 -21.30 12.42 -32.72
C VAL A 539 -21.09 13.93 -32.62
N VAL A 540 -20.87 14.59 -33.76
CA VAL A 540 -20.90 16.05 -33.82
C VAL A 540 -22.32 16.46 -34.22
N THR A 541 -23.01 17.14 -33.32
CA THR A 541 -24.38 17.64 -33.56
C THR A 541 -24.41 19.16 -33.52
N TYR A 542 -25.48 19.74 -34.05
CA TYR A 542 -25.75 21.18 -34.00
C TYR A 542 -27.06 21.38 -33.22
N PRO A 543 -27.02 21.47 -31.89
CA PRO A 543 -28.23 21.52 -31.08
C PRO A 543 -29.10 22.73 -31.46
N ASP A 544 -30.40 22.49 -31.67
CA ASP A 544 -31.39 23.53 -31.92
C ASP A 544 -32.42 23.50 -30.78
N THR A 545 -32.47 24.57 -29.97
CA THR A 545 -33.33 24.60 -28.78
C THR A 545 -34.79 24.88 -29.16
N GLN A 546 -35.60 23.84 -29.38
CA GLN A 546 -37.07 23.91 -29.39
C GLN A 546 -37.71 23.52 -28.02
N ARG A 547 -37.07 23.82 -26.89
CA ARG A 547 -37.68 23.67 -25.55
C ARG A 547 -37.84 25.03 -24.88
N LYS A 548 -39.08 25.35 -24.46
CA LYS A 548 -39.52 26.65 -23.94
C LYS A 548 -38.88 27.10 -22.62
N ASP A 549 -38.14 26.25 -21.91
CA ASP A 549 -37.81 26.52 -20.49
C ASP A 549 -36.32 26.65 -20.17
N ARG A 550 -35.42 26.77 -21.16
CA ARG A 550 -34.02 27.21 -20.93
C ARG A 550 -33.57 28.14 -22.05
N SER A 551 -32.97 29.26 -21.67
CA SER A 551 -32.60 30.39 -22.53
C SER A 551 -31.83 30.00 -23.80
N ALA A 552 -32.46 30.22 -24.95
CA ALA A 552 -32.01 30.67 -26.28
C ALA A 552 -30.51 30.72 -26.67
N ALA A 553 -29.68 29.74 -26.29
CA ALA A 553 -28.22 29.88 -26.46
C ALA A 553 -27.58 29.13 -27.63
N ALA A 554 -28.24 28.16 -28.27
CA ALA A 554 -27.72 27.43 -29.43
C ALA A 554 -28.84 27.28 -30.48
N ARG A 555 -28.85 28.20 -31.47
CA ARG A 555 -29.75 28.15 -32.63
C ARG A 555 -29.09 27.39 -33.79
N GLY A 556 -28.86 26.08 -33.65
CA GLY A 556 -28.38 25.21 -34.74
C GLY A 556 -27.03 25.58 -35.39
N GLU A 557 -26.30 26.56 -34.85
CA GLU A 557 -25.08 27.13 -35.46
C GLU A 557 -23.79 26.51 -34.87
N ILE A 558 -23.82 26.11 -33.60
CA ILE A 558 -22.64 25.70 -32.84
C ILE A 558 -22.48 24.17 -32.90
N PRO A 559 -21.37 23.64 -33.42
CA PRO A 559 -21.08 22.22 -33.35
C PRO A 559 -20.76 21.83 -31.91
N VAL A 560 -21.32 20.72 -31.44
CA VAL A 560 -20.99 20.12 -30.14
C VAL A 560 -20.63 18.65 -30.36
N GLY A 561 -19.44 18.27 -29.94
CA GLY A 561 -18.98 16.88 -29.92
C GLY A 561 -19.55 16.15 -28.71
N PHE A 562 -20.61 15.39 -28.92
CA PHE A 562 -21.15 14.46 -27.92
C PHE A 562 -20.38 13.15 -27.98
N PHE A 563 -19.67 12.81 -26.91
CA PHE A 563 -18.85 11.60 -26.85
C PHE A 563 -19.31 10.66 -25.72
N ASN A 564 -19.07 9.36 -25.87
CA ASN A 564 -19.31 8.38 -24.82
C ASN A 564 -18.12 8.39 -23.83
N PRO A 565 -18.28 8.95 -22.61
CA PRO A 565 -17.17 9.09 -21.68
C PRO A 565 -16.66 7.73 -21.19
N ASN A 566 -17.53 6.72 -21.04
CA ASN A 566 -17.10 5.40 -20.57
C ASN A 566 -16.20 4.72 -21.60
N ARG A 567 -16.59 4.75 -22.88
CA ARG A 567 -15.79 4.19 -23.97
C ARG A 567 -14.41 4.85 -24.06
N PHE A 568 -14.36 6.18 -24.04
CA PHE A 568 -13.07 6.87 -24.14
C PHE A 568 -12.21 6.76 -22.87
N LYS A 569 -12.82 6.52 -21.70
CA LYS A 569 -12.10 6.13 -20.48
C LYS A 569 -11.59 4.69 -20.55
N ASP A 570 -12.33 3.77 -21.17
CA ASP A 570 -11.84 2.41 -21.47
C ASP A 570 -10.63 2.47 -22.42
N ASP A 571 -10.70 3.30 -23.48
CA ASP A 571 -9.58 3.53 -24.42
C ASP A 571 -8.36 4.15 -23.69
N ALA A 572 -8.56 5.20 -22.89
CA ALA A 572 -7.51 5.84 -22.12
C ALA A 572 -6.87 4.86 -21.12
N SER A 573 -7.68 4.06 -20.43
CA SER A 573 -7.19 3.03 -19.51
C SER A 573 -6.32 2.00 -20.23
N THR A 574 -6.75 1.56 -21.41
CA THR A 574 -6.00 0.63 -22.25
C THR A 574 -4.64 1.21 -22.66
N GLN A 575 -4.61 2.47 -23.12
CA GLN A 575 -3.35 3.16 -23.48
C GLN A 575 -2.38 3.26 -22.30
N LEU A 576 -2.90 3.50 -21.10
CA LEU A 576 -2.11 3.57 -19.87
C LEU A 576 -1.56 2.20 -19.45
N GLN A 577 -2.14 1.09 -19.88
CA GLN A 577 -1.64 -0.26 -19.59
C GLN A 577 -0.51 -0.71 -20.53
N VAL A 578 -0.41 -0.12 -21.73
CA VAL A 578 0.65 -0.46 -22.71
C VAL A 578 2.01 0.00 -22.20
N ALA A 579 2.86 -0.95 -21.79
CA ALA A 579 4.19 -0.72 -21.23
C ALA A 579 5.34 -0.84 -22.26
N ASP A 580 5.08 -1.43 -23.43
CA ASP A 580 6.03 -1.49 -24.54
C ASP A 580 5.98 -0.20 -25.38
N ILE A 581 7.04 0.08 -26.13
CA ILE A 581 7.10 1.22 -27.05
C ILE A 581 6.34 0.87 -28.33
N GLY A 582 5.69 1.86 -28.96
CA GLY A 582 4.95 1.68 -30.21
C GLY A 582 3.44 1.91 -30.08
N ALA A 583 2.66 1.17 -30.88
CA ALA A 583 1.22 1.39 -31.03
C ALA A 583 0.49 1.52 -29.67
N TRP A 584 -0.38 2.53 -29.56
CA TRP A 584 -1.19 2.83 -28.36
C TRP A 584 -0.44 3.22 -27.08
N ARG A 585 0.90 3.28 -27.09
CA ARG A 585 1.69 3.72 -25.94
C ARG A 585 1.48 5.20 -25.63
N VAL A 586 1.42 5.53 -24.33
CA VAL A 586 1.57 6.91 -23.84
C VAL A 586 2.96 7.13 -23.25
N HIS A 587 3.62 8.17 -23.74
CA HIS A 587 4.90 8.68 -23.29
C HIS A 587 4.72 9.89 -22.38
N PHE A 588 5.43 9.89 -21.25
CA PHE A 588 5.31 10.90 -20.21
C PHE A 588 6.65 11.61 -19.99
N PRO A 589 6.73 12.95 -20.14
CA PRO A 589 7.92 13.69 -19.72
C PRO A 589 8.16 13.60 -18.22
N ALA A 590 9.43 13.45 -17.80
CA ALA A 590 9.82 13.45 -16.39
C ALA A 590 9.41 14.74 -15.64
N GLY A 591 9.19 15.86 -16.36
CA GLY A 591 8.67 17.10 -15.78
C GLY A 591 7.25 17.02 -15.19
N LEU A 592 6.53 15.92 -15.40
CA LEU A 592 5.24 15.64 -14.76
C LEU A 592 5.39 15.01 -13.36
N LEU A 593 6.59 14.57 -12.99
CA LEU A 593 6.88 14.06 -11.65
C LEU A 593 6.97 15.22 -10.65
N ALA A 594 6.34 15.04 -9.49
CA ALA A 594 6.66 15.84 -8.31
C ALA A 594 8.05 15.44 -7.77
N ASN A 595 8.69 16.33 -7.00
CA ASN A 595 10.00 16.08 -6.40
C ASN A 595 10.03 14.80 -5.54
N GLU A 596 8.92 14.52 -4.85
CA GLU A 596 8.71 13.29 -4.07
C GLU A 596 7.29 12.78 -4.32
N PRO A 597 7.05 11.46 -4.25
CA PRO A 597 5.70 10.90 -4.26
C PRO A 597 4.84 11.44 -3.10
N PRO A 598 3.51 11.54 -3.27
CA PRO A 598 2.74 11.13 -4.44
C PRO A 598 2.87 12.11 -5.61
N HIS A 599 2.81 11.62 -6.84
CA HIS A 599 2.91 12.46 -8.05
C HIS A 599 1.51 12.88 -8.55
N PRO A 600 1.06 14.14 -8.33
CA PRO A 600 -0.35 14.51 -8.47
C PRO A 600 -0.94 14.34 -9.88
N PHE A 601 -0.12 14.44 -10.93
CA PHE A 601 -0.56 14.21 -12.30
C PHE A 601 -0.96 12.74 -12.50
N PHE A 602 -0.12 11.81 -12.08
CA PHE A 602 -0.33 10.37 -12.24
C PHE A 602 -1.43 9.83 -11.33
N GLU A 603 -1.59 10.39 -10.12
CA GLU A 603 -2.73 10.08 -9.25
C GLU A 603 -4.07 10.39 -9.91
N GLN A 604 -4.15 11.51 -10.64
CA GLN A 604 -5.37 11.91 -11.34
C GLN A 604 -5.73 10.98 -12.51
N LEU A 605 -4.73 10.33 -13.13
CA LEU A 605 -4.97 9.38 -14.24
C LEU A 605 -5.69 8.10 -13.77
N VAL A 606 -5.55 7.75 -12.50
CA VAL A 606 -6.15 6.53 -11.89
C VAL A 606 -7.23 6.85 -10.85
N ALA A 607 -7.68 8.11 -10.80
CA ALA A 607 -8.63 8.61 -9.83
C ALA A 607 -10.05 8.05 -10.00
N GLU A 608 -10.35 7.45 -11.15
CA GLU A 608 -11.60 6.74 -11.43
C GLU A 608 -11.35 5.27 -11.73
N GLN A 609 -12.34 4.44 -11.42
CA GLN A 609 -12.35 3.03 -11.74
C GLN A 609 -13.62 2.62 -12.47
N ARG A 610 -13.46 1.62 -13.33
CA ARG A 610 -14.53 0.96 -14.03
C ARG A 610 -15.36 0.12 -13.05
N ARG A 611 -16.62 0.48 -12.84
CA ARG A 611 -17.56 -0.29 -12.00
C ARG A 611 -18.21 -1.44 -12.80
N PRO A 612 -18.69 -2.50 -12.13
CA PRO A 612 -19.39 -3.61 -12.77
C PRO A 612 -20.64 -3.20 -13.57
N ASP A 613 -21.28 -2.09 -13.18
CA ASP A 613 -22.49 -1.55 -13.80
C ASP A 613 -22.28 -0.92 -15.18
N GLY A 614 -21.04 -0.91 -15.68
CA GLY A 614 -20.77 -0.29 -16.96
C GLY A 614 -20.20 1.13 -16.91
N ARG A 615 -20.08 1.74 -15.72
CA ARG A 615 -19.73 3.16 -15.57
C ARG A 615 -18.36 3.37 -14.94
N TRP A 616 -17.69 4.44 -15.35
CA TRP A 616 -16.53 4.95 -14.62
C TRP A 616 -16.97 5.84 -13.46
N ALA A 617 -16.29 5.71 -12.32
CA ALA A 617 -16.56 6.55 -11.17
C ALA A 617 -15.32 6.74 -10.30
N LYS A 618 -15.28 7.88 -9.59
CA LYS A 618 -14.17 8.21 -8.69
C LYS A 618 -13.99 7.16 -7.59
N VAL A 619 -12.73 6.83 -7.30
CA VAL A 619 -12.34 5.91 -6.23
C VAL A 619 -12.74 6.48 -4.87
N THR A 620 -12.54 7.78 -4.68
CA THR A 620 -13.06 8.53 -3.52
C THR A 620 -13.78 9.79 -3.99
N PRO A 621 -14.79 10.29 -3.25
CA PRO A 621 -15.49 11.52 -3.64
C PRO A 621 -14.58 12.75 -3.79
N SER A 622 -13.46 12.78 -3.06
CA SER A 622 -12.47 13.87 -3.07
C SER A 622 -11.37 13.70 -4.12
N ALA A 623 -11.31 12.55 -4.81
CA ALA A 623 -10.29 12.31 -5.83
C ALA A 623 -10.41 13.31 -6.98
N ARG A 624 -9.29 13.94 -7.31
CA ARG A 624 -9.12 14.81 -8.47
C ARG A 624 -8.86 13.95 -9.70
N ASN A 625 -9.46 14.27 -10.83
CA ASN A 625 -9.48 13.45 -12.06
C ASN A 625 -9.24 14.30 -13.33
N GLU A 626 -8.84 15.55 -13.18
CA GLU A 626 -8.73 16.53 -14.27
C GLU A 626 -7.74 16.05 -15.35
N ALA A 627 -6.61 15.45 -14.98
CA ALA A 627 -5.68 14.86 -15.94
C ALA A 627 -6.28 13.71 -16.78
N LEU A 628 -7.12 12.86 -16.17
CA LEU A 628 -7.82 11.77 -16.87
C LEU A 628 -8.86 12.34 -17.84
N ASP A 629 -9.65 13.31 -17.42
CA ASP A 629 -10.67 13.93 -18.26
C ASP A 629 -10.04 14.69 -19.45
N LEU A 630 -8.89 15.35 -19.26
CA LEU A 630 -8.10 15.95 -20.33
C LEU A 630 -7.54 14.91 -21.31
N MET A 631 -7.05 13.77 -20.83
CA MET A 631 -6.64 12.66 -21.71
C MET A 631 -7.80 12.11 -22.53
N VAL A 632 -8.97 11.96 -21.92
CA VAL A 632 -10.20 11.53 -22.58
C VAL A 632 -10.59 12.51 -23.68
N MET A 633 -10.58 13.81 -23.41
CA MET A 633 -10.91 14.82 -24.42
C MET A 633 -9.89 14.89 -25.57
N THR A 634 -8.59 14.71 -25.30
CA THR A 634 -7.59 14.60 -26.38
C THR A 634 -7.77 13.34 -27.22
N ASN A 635 -8.17 12.20 -26.61
CA ASN A 635 -8.60 10.98 -27.33
C ASN A 635 -9.80 11.26 -28.25
N VAL A 636 -10.80 11.98 -27.76
CA VAL A 636 -12.00 12.35 -28.53
C VAL A 636 -11.62 13.14 -29.78
N LEU A 637 -10.69 14.10 -29.67
CA LEU A 637 -10.20 14.87 -30.81
C LEU A 637 -9.40 14.01 -31.78
N ALA A 638 -8.49 13.17 -31.30
CA ALA A 638 -7.73 12.26 -32.16
C ALA A 638 -8.66 11.30 -32.93
N PHE A 639 -9.68 10.77 -32.26
CA PHE A 639 -10.72 9.95 -32.87
C PHE A 639 -11.58 10.72 -33.88
N LEU A 640 -11.90 11.99 -33.61
CA LEU A 640 -12.58 12.87 -34.57
C LEU A 640 -11.78 12.97 -35.88
N PHE A 641 -10.46 13.15 -35.77
CA PHE A 641 -9.55 13.26 -36.92
C PHE A 641 -9.11 11.91 -37.49
N GLY A 642 -9.75 10.81 -37.09
CA GLY A 642 -9.63 9.52 -37.77
C GLY A 642 -8.42 8.69 -37.37
N ILE A 643 -7.81 8.91 -36.20
CA ILE A 643 -6.60 8.18 -35.77
C ILE A 643 -6.74 6.66 -35.86
N ALA A 644 -7.93 6.12 -35.57
CA ALA A 644 -8.22 4.69 -35.60
C ALA A 644 -8.22 4.06 -37.01
N ARG A 645 -8.33 4.88 -38.06
CA ARG A 645 -8.40 4.44 -39.47
C ARG A 645 -7.46 5.25 -40.37
N MET A 646 -6.43 5.86 -39.78
CA MET A 646 -5.49 6.73 -40.49
C MET A 646 -4.65 5.90 -41.47
N PRO A 647 -4.58 6.26 -42.77
CA PRO A 647 -3.71 5.59 -43.72
C PRO A 647 -2.26 6.06 -43.53
N TRP A 648 -1.53 5.48 -42.56
CA TRP A 648 -0.17 5.94 -42.23
C TRP A 648 0.87 5.79 -43.34
N SER A 649 0.58 4.98 -44.37
CA SER A 649 1.39 4.91 -45.60
C SER A 649 1.21 6.12 -46.53
N SER A 650 0.10 6.85 -46.40
CA SER A 650 -0.22 8.05 -47.17
C SER A 650 -1.14 8.97 -46.35
N PRO A 651 -0.65 9.51 -45.21
CA PRO A 651 -1.46 10.31 -44.32
C PRO A 651 -1.80 11.66 -44.95
N PRO A 652 -2.85 12.36 -44.48
CA PRO A 652 -3.07 13.74 -44.83
C PRO A 652 -1.84 14.60 -44.53
N VAL A 653 -1.62 15.67 -45.30
CA VAL A 653 -0.44 16.55 -45.17
C VAL A 653 -0.25 17.09 -43.75
N TRP A 654 -1.31 17.27 -42.97
CA TRP A 654 -1.23 17.74 -41.58
C TRP A 654 -0.80 16.67 -40.55
N ALA A 655 -0.73 15.39 -40.98
CA ALA A 655 -0.28 14.22 -40.21
C ALA A 655 0.91 13.49 -40.88
N ALA A 656 1.52 14.09 -41.90
CA ALA A 656 2.71 13.56 -42.57
C ALA A 656 3.95 13.65 -41.65
N PRO A 657 5.07 12.98 -42.01
CA PRO A 657 6.37 13.24 -41.37
C PRO A 657 6.73 14.72 -41.41
N TRP A 658 7.56 15.17 -40.46
CA TRP A 658 7.79 16.60 -40.19
C TRP A 658 8.18 17.43 -41.41
N ASP A 659 8.97 16.88 -42.32
CA ASP A 659 9.45 17.60 -43.51
C ASP A 659 8.34 17.92 -44.51
N GLU A 660 7.26 17.13 -44.50
CA GLU A 660 6.11 17.29 -45.38
C GLU A 660 4.87 17.82 -44.63
N ASN A 661 4.99 18.04 -43.32
CA ASN A 661 3.84 18.30 -42.47
C ASN A 661 3.39 19.76 -42.51
N SER A 662 2.14 20.02 -42.92
CA SER A 662 1.61 21.40 -43.03
C SER A 662 1.46 22.14 -41.69
N ASN A 663 1.47 21.42 -40.57
CA ASN A 663 1.46 21.99 -39.22
C ASN A 663 2.86 22.30 -38.69
N VAL A 664 3.92 21.83 -39.35
CA VAL A 664 5.30 22.18 -39.03
C VAL A 664 5.69 23.44 -39.79
N VAL A 665 6.20 24.43 -39.08
CA VAL A 665 6.57 25.74 -39.63
C VAL A 665 7.97 26.14 -39.17
N SER A 666 8.69 26.90 -40.01
CA SER A 666 9.95 27.54 -39.61
C SER A 666 9.69 28.58 -38.52
N SER A 667 10.44 28.48 -37.42
CA SER A 667 10.31 29.27 -36.21
C SER A 667 11.33 30.41 -36.15
N THR A 668 11.60 31.09 -37.27
CA THR A 668 12.68 32.10 -37.38
C THR A 668 12.58 33.26 -36.36
N GLU A 669 11.51 33.33 -35.56
CA GLU A 669 11.31 34.32 -34.49
C GLU A 669 11.17 33.78 -33.06
N ILE A 670 11.23 32.46 -32.81
CA ILE A 670 10.83 31.92 -31.48
C ILE A 670 11.88 30.99 -30.89
N LEU A 671 12.82 31.57 -30.14
CA LEU A 671 13.63 30.84 -29.15
C LEU A 671 13.57 31.42 -27.73
N VAL A 672 12.83 32.52 -27.50
CA VAL A 672 12.76 33.16 -26.16
C VAL A 672 11.35 33.64 -25.76
N GLU A 673 10.36 33.73 -26.67
CA GLU A 673 9.06 34.36 -26.34
C GLU A 673 7.93 33.43 -25.84
N ASN A 674 7.93 32.12 -26.16
CA ASN A 674 6.75 31.27 -25.87
C ASN A 674 6.66 30.76 -24.43
N LEU A 675 7.78 30.69 -23.69
CA LEU A 675 7.75 30.35 -22.26
C LEU A 675 7.35 31.54 -21.38
N SER A 676 7.47 32.78 -21.88
CA SER A 676 7.10 33.98 -21.12
C SER A 676 5.73 34.52 -21.48
N LYS A 677 5.23 34.38 -22.72
CA LYS A 677 3.94 35.01 -23.13
C LYS A 677 2.69 34.33 -22.55
N VAL A 678 2.70 33.01 -22.32
CA VAL A 678 1.62 32.33 -21.59
C VAL A 678 1.59 32.75 -20.11
N THR A 679 2.74 33.15 -19.55
CA THR A 679 2.87 33.62 -18.16
C THR A 679 2.74 35.16 -18.02
N GLN A 680 3.05 35.95 -19.06
CA GLN A 680 3.03 37.42 -19.03
C GLN A 680 1.68 38.03 -19.41
N ALA A 681 0.79 37.29 -20.10
CA ALA A 681 -0.63 37.66 -20.13
C ALA A 681 -1.29 37.59 -18.73
N VAL A 682 -0.62 36.94 -17.76
CA VAL A 682 -1.10 36.70 -16.40
C VAL A 682 -0.57 37.74 -15.39
N SER A 683 0.37 38.62 -15.76
CA SER A 683 0.99 39.57 -14.81
C SER A 683 0.33 40.96 -14.73
N SER A 684 -0.76 41.26 -15.45
CA SER A 684 -1.48 42.53 -15.29
C SER A 684 -2.60 42.50 -14.23
N TRP A 685 -2.70 41.42 -13.46
CA TRP A 685 -3.76 41.21 -12.47
C TRP A 685 -3.18 40.66 -11.16
N SER A 686 -2.45 41.49 -10.41
CA SER A 686 -2.36 41.36 -8.95
C SER A 686 -1.83 42.63 -8.31
N SER A 687 -2.69 43.62 -8.07
CA SER A 687 -2.49 44.56 -6.98
C SER A 687 -3.22 44.01 -5.76
N GLU A 688 -2.51 43.25 -4.91
CA GLU A 688 -2.57 43.37 -3.44
C GLU A 688 -1.72 42.28 -2.74
N LYS A 689 -0.72 42.78 -1.99
CA LYS A 689 0.00 42.18 -0.86
C LYS A 689 0.41 40.70 -0.94
N ARG A 690 1.59 40.44 -1.53
CA ARG A 690 2.46 39.35 -1.06
C ARG A 690 3.17 39.79 0.22
N ALA A 691 2.99 39.01 1.29
CA ALA A 691 3.89 39.03 2.43
C ALA A 691 5.31 38.65 1.97
N GLU A 692 6.31 39.37 2.45
CA GLU A 692 7.73 39.07 2.20
C GLU A 692 8.06 37.63 2.62
N ALA A 693 8.58 36.84 1.69
CA ALA A 693 9.23 35.59 2.01
C ALA A 693 10.53 35.90 2.79
N PRO A 694 10.81 35.19 3.90
CA PRO A 694 12.03 35.40 4.65
C PRO A 694 13.26 35.06 3.80
N LYS A 695 14.26 35.94 3.81
CA LYS A 695 15.53 35.76 3.12
C LYS A 695 16.23 34.48 3.60
N PRO A 696 16.98 33.78 2.73
CA PRO A 696 17.74 32.59 3.11
C PRO A 696 18.76 32.94 4.20
N VAL A 697 18.70 32.24 5.32
CA VAL A 697 19.60 32.49 6.45
C VAL A 697 20.98 31.89 6.12
N GLU A 698 21.98 32.77 6.08
CA GLU A 698 23.40 32.52 5.77
C GLU A 698 24.15 31.65 6.80
N THR A 699 23.46 31.19 7.85
CA THR A 699 24.05 30.52 9.03
C THR A 699 24.30 29.02 8.85
N ALA A 700 23.68 28.36 7.87
CA ALA A 700 23.84 26.91 7.66
C ALA A 700 25.20 26.54 7.00
N ARG A 701 25.84 27.48 6.29
CA ARG A 701 27.13 27.25 5.64
C ARG A 701 28.31 27.47 6.60
N GLN A 702 28.17 28.40 7.55
CA GLN A 702 29.16 28.66 8.59
C GLN A 702 29.22 27.54 9.63
N SER A 703 28.08 26.95 10.04
CA SER A 703 28.06 25.86 11.02
C SER A 703 28.73 24.56 10.54
N ARG A 704 28.72 24.30 9.22
CA ARG A 704 29.39 23.15 8.58
C ARG A 704 30.91 23.35 8.51
N GLN A 705 31.39 24.56 8.24
CA GLN A 705 32.83 24.87 8.26
C GLN A 705 33.39 24.94 9.69
N GLU A 706 32.61 25.38 10.68
CA GLU A 706 32.97 25.38 12.10
C GLU A 706 33.10 23.95 12.66
N ARG A 707 32.21 23.03 12.26
CA ARG A 707 32.27 21.61 12.63
C ARG A 707 33.47 20.89 12.02
N LEU A 708 33.81 21.17 10.76
CA LEU A 708 35.00 20.60 10.11
C LEU A 708 36.30 21.11 10.74
N ARG A 709 36.37 22.37 11.19
CA ARG A 709 37.54 22.92 11.91
C ARG A 709 37.72 22.34 13.32
N ARG A 710 36.64 21.90 13.99
CA ARG A 710 36.71 21.24 15.31
C ARG A 710 37.16 19.77 15.22
N LEU A 711 36.90 19.09 14.10
CA LEU A 711 37.34 17.71 13.85
C LEU A 711 38.85 17.60 13.54
N VAL A 712 39.45 18.62 12.93
CA VAL A 712 40.90 18.63 12.61
C VAL A 712 41.77 18.97 13.84
N LYS A 713 41.20 19.50 14.93
CA LYS A 713 41.94 19.85 16.17
C LYS A 713 41.96 18.77 17.26
N ARG A 714 41.46 17.55 16.99
CA ARG A 714 41.42 16.44 17.97
C ARG A 714 42.13 15.17 17.51
N LEU A 715 43.19 15.30 16.73
CA LEU A 715 44.17 14.22 16.56
C LEU A 715 45.42 14.59 17.38
N PRO A 716 45.83 13.78 18.38
CA PRO A 716 47.24 13.77 18.77
C PRO A 716 48.03 13.07 17.66
N GLY A 717 49.30 13.44 17.53
CA GLY A 717 50.19 13.05 16.41
C GLY A 717 50.35 11.56 16.18
#